data_AF-M3A8C0-F1
#
_entry.id   AF-M3A8C0-F1
#
_cell.length_a   1.000
_cell.length_b   1.000
_cell.length_c   1.000
_cell.angle_alpha   90.00
_cell.angle_beta   90.00
_cell.angle_gamma   90.00
#
_symmetry.space_group_name_H-M   'P 1'
#
loop_
_entity.id
_entity.type
_entity.pdbx_description
1 polymer ?
#
loop_
_entity_poly.entity_id
_entity_poly.type
_entity_poly.pdbx_seq_one_letter_code
_entity_poly.pdbx_strand_id
1 'polypeptide(L)'
;MYNNATIQGGSDGRKAIDIGACGNLSCGSQAVNTVITVNSGATIAGGNGHHGTETGSGQGILIEDSVSGSITVSNGGSITGGSGGTSYSGGHGIDHFGTGMLFLSGSGIVAGGAGGNGTASGGAGAGGNATDGADGIGLSATGSRLNMSAGRAVGGNSGVGGSSTGGTGGYGAYSGNGITIGDYGSASVGTGNSATLSGSAQAIGGNGGGGGSGVTGSSGNPANLGSNGGGWGIGMLANGSSLTTSGSAAVTGGNGGTGGDSTGAGNAGATGGVGGSGIGIGSTTPAPNNVTVTIGSGTTVTGGNGGAGGTGGAGANGGDGGNGSYAIYVRNAGTGTQISNSGTITGGTGGSGGTGGTGGSSGASGANGGGIYVNAGTVSSLINDGTIISAGGNNAGGGISIGSSGNITSITNSGTISGGSACATGDSGCNKSLDFSTAQSAVTVNNSGTLQGDIRASTHGDTFNFTGGNLNGSLWVQGSGTAPSINVTSGTTTVAGSPLTIGQDNPIRSLTISNGTTLAFSRDATINLGAFSFSGGATIDNGTSKVTLNHYDGMNVPESQSGSLYFKTTINANTGKHGYWVFTQASGTPDTTMFSTGAPIIVPTVVGTAALGSKYIVIQDTDGRTIVNMPTVVNSGGYTWRVSSVTGAGQADTDGVSYGTGTTNIILTNGGANAAGTATGVNGRGLSALASYTGNNSTMTALSNAINNLTSAADIEKAGAQLRPPANGATTQAALGAVGQAVNTISIRTDSVRAASTDTGGGTGVSSGEMLRGLGVWTQGFGSVATQDKRLGIDGYTSDTYGLAFGADAKVAEPVRVGLSFAYARTNVDDAGSREGSGQKINSYIGSLYGTYTASRWYMDGALTYGHHTYDGTRIINITGATQQTAKSSYSGQQYGAKAEIGVPFAVGAGLTLTPLAGFAYNHLRQDGYTETDAAAALTVGSSNTDSIKSNFGAKVSGTMAQWGDWNVKPNGRAIWSHEFNTKAHDQSSAYVDGGSSFTTAGTDAASESFAIGVGVDLASVRNTTLSAKYDAGLSDRYVSHTGSLQARMEF
;
A
#
# COMPACT_ATOMS: atom_id res chain seq x y z
N MET A 1 -20.19 -17.97 -55.22
CA MET A 1 -21.53 -17.72 -54.63
C MET A 1 -21.35 -17.75 -53.12
N TYR A 2 -21.80 -16.72 -52.41
CA TYR A 2 -21.72 -16.64 -50.95
C TYR A 2 -22.85 -17.50 -50.37
N ASN A 3 -22.53 -18.58 -49.65
CA ASN A 3 -23.51 -19.40 -48.91
C ASN A 3 -23.86 -18.68 -47.59
N ASN A 4 -24.73 -17.67 -47.65
CA ASN A 4 -25.31 -17.06 -46.46
C ASN A 4 -26.73 -17.62 -46.25
N ALA A 5 -26.98 -18.27 -45.11
CA ALA A 5 -28.29 -18.82 -44.76
C ALA A 5 -28.93 -17.99 -43.64
N THR A 6 -30.07 -17.36 -43.88
CA THR A 6 -30.88 -16.68 -42.84
C THR A 6 -32.17 -17.45 -42.60
N ILE A 7 -32.41 -17.85 -41.36
CA ILE A 7 -33.63 -18.58 -40.95
C ILE A 7 -34.52 -17.62 -40.16
N GLN A 8 -35.77 -17.45 -40.62
CA GLN A 8 -36.80 -16.65 -39.97
C GLN A 8 -37.91 -17.55 -39.42
N GLY A 9 -38.53 -17.15 -38.31
CA GLY A 9 -39.60 -17.90 -37.66
C GLY A 9 -40.87 -17.95 -38.51
N GLY A 10 -41.32 -19.16 -38.86
CA GLY A 10 -42.58 -19.47 -39.53
C GLY A 10 -43.16 -20.79 -39.00
N SER A 11 -44.46 -21.03 -39.23
CA SER A 11 -45.29 -22.05 -38.55
C SER A 11 -44.85 -23.52 -38.69
N ASP A 12 -43.91 -23.87 -39.57
CA ASP A 12 -43.40 -25.24 -39.77
C ASP A 12 -41.90 -25.35 -39.40
N GLY A 13 -41.56 -24.91 -38.20
CA GLY A 13 -40.19 -24.69 -37.70
C GLY A 13 -39.32 -25.93 -37.44
N ARG A 14 -38.98 -26.72 -38.49
CA ARG A 14 -37.91 -27.74 -38.43
C ARG A 14 -37.13 -27.79 -39.73
N LYS A 15 -35.82 -27.48 -39.70
CA LYS A 15 -34.88 -27.72 -40.80
C LYS A 15 -33.55 -28.20 -40.21
N ALA A 16 -33.02 -29.33 -40.69
CA ALA A 16 -31.63 -29.71 -40.49
C ALA A 16 -30.79 -29.08 -41.62
N ILE A 17 -29.64 -28.48 -41.30
CA ILE A 17 -28.75 -27.86 -42.28
C ILE A 17 -27.42 -28.61 -42.25
N ASP A 18 -27.16 -29.34 -43.32
CA ASP A 18 -25.84 -29.89 -43.64
C ASP A 18 -25.10 -28.90 -44.55
N ILE A 19 -23.86 -28.57 -44.21
CA ILE A 19 -23.01 -27.61 -44.94
C ILE A 19 -21.86 -28.39 -45.60
N GLY A 20 -22.20 -29.45 -46.34
CA GLY A 20 -21.26 -30.25 -47.13
C GLY A 20 -21.45 -30.15 -48.65
N ALA A 21 -20.32 -30.09 -49.36
CA ALA A 21 -20.09 -30.28 -50.81
C ALA A 21 -20.01 -29.05 -51.76
N CYS A 22 -18.77 -28.59 -52.00
CA CYS A 22 -18.30 -28.33 -53.37
C CYS A 22 -17.77 -29.64 -53.96
N GLY A 23 -18.62 -30.37 -54.71
CA GLY A 23 -18.17 -31.53 -55.47
C GLY A 23 -17.24 -31.13 -56.62
N ASN A 24 -16.03 -31.71 -56.64
CA ASN A 24 -15.08 -31.72 -57.76
C ASN A 24 -15.02 -30.46 -58.64
N LEU A 25 -14.38 -29.40 -58.15
CA LEU A 25 -13.71 -28.43 -59.02
C LEU A 25 -12.63 -27.69 -58.25
N SER A 26 -11.43 -27.67 -58.83
CA SER A 26 -10.28 -26.86 -58.41
C SER A 26 -10.70 -25.40 -58.15
N CYS A 27 -10.87 -25.04 -56.88
CA CYS A 27 -10.92 -23.64 -56.44
C CYS A 27 -9.71 -23.39 -55.54
N GLY A 28 -8.74 -22.62 -56.07
CA GLY A 28 -7.59 -22.17 -55.32
C GLY A 28 -7.99 -21.22 -54.18
N SER A 29 -7.49 -21.51 -52.97
CA SER A 29 -7.09 -20.56 -51.92
C SER A 29 -8.04 -19.41 -51.50
N GLN A 30 -9.36 -19.48 -51.71
CA GLN A 30 -10.27 -18.49 -51.12
C GLN A 30 -11.09 -19.11 -49.98
N ALA A 31 -10.75 -18.73 -48.74
CA ALA A 31 -11.53 -19.04 -47.55
C ALA A 31 -12.94 -18.44 -47.70
N VAL A 32 -13.95 -19.28 -47.92
CA VAL A 32 -15.35 -18.85 -48.03
C VAL A 32 -15.95 -18.78 -46.64
N ASN A 33 -16.08 -17.60 -46.05
CA ASN A 33 -16.71 -17.44 -44.73
C ASN A 33 -18.21 -17.77 -44.83
N THR A 34 -18.70 -18.82 -44.17
CA THR A 34 -20.12 -19.19 -44.18
C THR A 34 -20.85 -18.49 -43.03
N VAL A 35 -21.90 -17.71 -43.32
CA VAL A 35 -22.67 -16.97 -42.29
C VAL A 35 -24.07 -17.57 -42.15
N ILE A 36 -24.40 -18.02 -40.94
CA ILE A 36 -25.74 -18.51 -40.56
C ILE A 36 -26.34 -17.55 -39.54
N THR A 37 -27.53 -17.03 -39.84
CA THR A 37 -28.29 -16.19 -38.89
C THR A 37 -29.59 -16.87 -38.52
N VAL A 38 -29.75 -17.21 -37.24
CA VAL A 38 -30.98 -17.75 -36.65
C VAL A 38 -31.69 -16.63 -35.91
N ASN A 39 -32.87 -16.24 -36.39
CA ASN A 39 -33.61 -15.12 -35.81
C ASN A 39 -34.50 -15.52 -34.64
N SER A 40 -34.91 -14.53 -33.84
CA SER A 40 -35.88 -14.66 -32.75
C SER A 40 -37.07 -15.57 -33.11
N GLY A 41 -37.27 -16.64 -32.34
CA GLY A 41 -38.38 -17.59 -32.50
C GLY A 41 -38.15 -18.71 -33.53
N ALA A 42 -37.00 -18.74 -34.22
CA ALA A 42 -36.62 -19.85 -35.10
C ALA A 42 -35.88 -20.95 -34.33
N THR A 43 -36.18 -22.22 -34.65
CA THR A 43 -35.51 -23.39 -34.08
C THR A 43 -34.91 -24.26 -35.18
N ILE A 44 -33.62 -24.56 -35.09
CA ILE A 44 -32.95 -25.61 -35.86
C ILE A 44 -32.93 -26.86 -34.98
N ALA A 45 -33.54 -27.95 -35.44
CA ALA A 45 -33.57 -29.21 -34.69
C ALA A 45 -32.92 -30.32 -35.52
N GLY A 46 -32.03 -31.08 -34.91
CA GLY A 46 -31.49 -32.31 -35.49
C GLY A 46 -32.60 -33.32 -35.79
N GLY A 47 -32.51 -34.00 -36.93
CA GLY A 47 -33.52 -34.95 -37.36
C GLY A 47 -33.58 -36.19 -36.45
N ASN A 48 -34.79 -36.64 -36.09
CA ASN A 48 -35.01 -37.96 -35.49
C ASN A 48 -34.97 -39.01 -36.61
N GLY A 49 -33.78 -39.37 -37.07
CA GLY A 49 -33.60 -40.28 -38.20
C GLY A 49 -33.60 -41.75 -37.79
N HIS A 50 -34.67 -42.48 -38.11
CA HIS A 50 -34.60 -43.93 -38.33
C HIS A 50 -34.64 -44.14 -39.84
N HIS A 51 -33.48 -44.07 -40.50
CA HIS A 51 -33.31 -44.49 -41.88
C HIS A 51 -32.41 -45.73 -41.92
N GLY A 52 -32.79 -46.71 -42.75
CA GLY A 52 -32.17 -48.03 -42.80
C GLY A 52 -30.65 -47.98 -42.91
N THR A 53 -30.00 -48.89 -42.17
CA THR A 53 -28.59 -49.32 -42.24
C THR A 53 -27.46 -48.28 -42.14
N GLU A 54 -27.71 -46.97 -42.17
CA GLU A 54 -26.70 -45.94 -41.92
C GLU A 54 -26.97 -45.21 -40.59
N THR A 55 -26.01 -45.35 -39.68
CA THR A 55 -26.00 -44.79 -38.33
C THR A 55 -25.62 -43.31 -38.35
N GLY A 56 -26.54 -42.44 -38.75
CA GLY A 56 -26.37 -40.97 -38.67
C GLY A 56 -26.68 -40.44 -37.26
N SER A 57 -25.73 -39.74 -36.63
CA SER A 57 -25.95 -38.99 -35.39
C SER A 57 -26.84 -37.77 -35.67
N GLY A 58 -27.87 -37.54 -34.84
CA GLY A 58 -28.88 -36.49 -35.08
C GLY A 58 -28.38 -35.08 -34.78
N GLN A 59 -27.39 -34.56 -35.51
CA GLN A 59 -26.80 -33.24 -35.22
C GLN A 59 -27.69 -32.08 -35.68
N GLY A 60 -27.63 -30.94 -34.97
CA GLY A 60 -28.36 -29.72 -35.35
C GLY A 60 -27.69 -28.96 -36.52
N ILE A 61 -26.39 -28.69 -36.40
CA ILE A 61 -25.53 -28.13 -37.45
C ILE A 61 -24.20 -28.89 -37.44
N LEU A 62 -23.73 -29.29 -38.61
CA LEU A 62 -22.45 -29.97 -38.83
C LEU A 62 -21.56 -29.12 -39.76
N ILE A 63 -20.30 -28.91 -39.36
CA ILE A 63 -19.29 -28.19 -40.16
C ILE A 63 -18.09 -29.13 -40.38
N GLU A 64 -17.93 -29.67 -41.58
CA GLU A 64 -16.95 -30.75 -41.87
C GLU A 64 -15.59 -30.29 -42.44
N ASP A 65 -15.49 -29.08 -42.99
CA ASP A 65 -14.33 -28.66 -43.81
C ASP A 65 -13.46 -27.56 -43.15
N SER A 66 -12.29 -27.24 -43.74
CA SER A 66 -11.33 -26.20 -43.27
C SER A 66 -11.84 -24.75 -43.37
N VAL A 67 -13.15 -24.55 -43.33
CA VAL A 67 -13.84 -23.29 -43.58
C VAL A 67 -14.09 -22.58 -42.26
N SER A 68 -13.78 -21.28 -42.19
CA SER A 68 -14.23 -20.46 -41.05
C SER A 68 -15.73 -20.15 -41.21
N GLY A 69 -16.48 -20.27 -40.12
CA GLY A 69 -17.92 -20.07 -40.08
C GLY A 69 -18.31 -19.05 -39.03
N SER A 70 -19.35 -18.26 -39.29
CA SER A 70 -19.97 -17.36 -38.32
C SER A 70 -21.44 -17.72 -38.16
N ILE A 71 -21.83 -18.08 -36.94
CA ILE A 71 -23.20 -18.40 -36.56
C ILE A 71 -23.68 -17.30 -35.60
N THR A 72 -24.71 -16.56 -36.01
CA THR A 72 -25.38 -15.59 -35.15
C THR A 72 -26.74 -16.13 -34.74
N VAL A 73 -26.96 -16.33 -33.44
CA VAL A 73 -28.25 -16.77 -32.89
C VAL A 73 -28.84 -15.61 -32.10
N SER A 74 -29.82 -14.91 -32.68
CA SER A 74 -30.44 -13.74 -32.05
C SER A 74 -31.54 -14.11 -31.05
N ASN A 75 -32.05 -13.11 -30.33
CA ASN A 75 -32.83 -13.27 -29.10
C ASN A 75 -34.04 -14.21 -29.25
N GLY A 76 -33.98 -15.41 -28.65
CA GLY A 76 -35.04 -16.42 -28.74
C GLY A 76 -34.92 -17.43 -29.90
N GLY A 77 -33.85 -17.37 -30.69
CA GLY A 77 -33.47 -18.44 -31.61
C GLY A 77 -32.79 -19.61 -30.87
N SER A 78 -33.01 -20.85 -31.33
CA SER A 78 -32.37 -22.02 -30.74
C SER A 78 -31.85 -23.03 -31.77
N ILE A 79 -30.75 -23.70 -31.43
CA ILE A 79 -30.18 -24.82 -32.18
C ILE A 79 -30.18 -26.00 -31.21
N THR A 80 -30.82 -27.10 -31.57
CA THR A 80 -30.95 -28.27 -30.70
C THR A 80 -30.52 -29.53 -31.44
N GLY A 81 -29.69 -30.35 -30.80
CA GLY A 81 -29.44 -31.72 -31.26
C GLY A 81 -30.70 -32.58 -31.25
N GLY A 82 -30.74 -33.59 -32.09
CA GLY A 82 -31.83 -34.55 -32.22
C GLY A 82 -31.90 -35.50 -31.01
N SER A 83 -33.11 -35.92 -30.66
CA SER A 83 -33.33 -36.94 -29.64
C SER A 83 -33.03 -38.31 -30.21
N GLY A 84 -32.13 -39.07 -29.58
CA GLY A 84 -31.88 -40.46 -29.96
C GLY A 84 -33.17 -41.28 -29.83
N GLY A 85 -33.52 -42.04 -30.86
CA GLY A 85 -34.45 -43.17 -30.73
C GLY A 85 -33.86 -44.25 -29.80
N THR A 86 -34.47 -45.43 -29.72
CA THR A 86 -34.07 -46.56 -28.85
C THR A 86 -32.63 -47.08 -29.01
N SER A 87 -31.80 -46.41 -29.80
CA SER A 87 -30.39 -46.70 -30.08
C SER A 87 -29.49 -45.52 -29.67
N TYR A 88 -29.08 -45.53 -28.40
CA TYR A 88 -27.72 -45.28 -27.88
C TYR A 88 -26.84 -44.05 -28.25
N SER A 89 -27.27 -43.05 -29.02
CA SER A 89 -26.53 -41.76 -29.09
C SER A 89 -27.45 -40.54 -29.26
N GLY A 90 -27.23 -39.51 -28.43
CA GLY A 90 -27.87 -38.21 -28.59
C GLY A 90 -27.02 -37.31 -29.48
N GLY A 91 -27.64 -36.46 -30.31
CA GLY A 91 -26.90 -35.61 -31.25
C GLY A 91 -26.39 -34.30 -30.63
N HIS A 92 -25.23 -33.82 -31.09
CA HIS A 92 -24.68 -32.51 -30.73
C HIS A 92 -25.54 -31.37 -31.30
N GLY A 93 -25.60 -30.23 -30.60
CA GLY A 93 -26.25 -29.01 -31.10
C GLY A 93 -25.52 -28.45 -32.31
N ILE A 94 -24.21 -28.20 -32.15
CA ILE A 94 -23.27 -27.86 -33.22
C ILE A 94 -22.07 -28.79 -33.11
N ASP A 95 -21.62 -29.36 -34.21
CA ASP A 95 -20.37 -30.11 -34.29
C ASP A 95 -19.44 -29.51 -35.35
N HIS A 96 -18.18 -29.28 -34.98
CA HIS A 96 -17.17 -28.63 -35.81
C HIS A 96 -15.97 -29.56 -36.04
N PHE A 97 -15.97 -30.22 -37.20
CA PHE A 97 -14.92 -31.11 -37.71
C PHE A 97 -13.90 -30.40 -38.62
N GLY A 98 -13.91 -29.06 -38.68
CA GLY A 98 -12.99 -28.26 -39.49
C GLY A 98 -11.77 -27.68 -38.74
N THR A 99 -10.71 -27.27 -39.46
CA THR A 99 -9.56 -26.53 -38.88
C THR A 99 -9.80 -25.00 -38.74
N GLY A 100 -11.03 -24.53 -39.03
CA GLY A 100 -11.41 -23.12 -39.09
C GLY A 100 -11.84 -22.49 -37.76
N MET A 101 -12.26 -21.22 -37.82
CA MET A 101 -12.81 -20.49 -36.68
C MET A 101 -14.34 -20.43 -36.74
N LEU A 102 -15.01 -20.83 -35.66
CA LEU A 102 -16.43 -20.70 -35.42
C LEU A 102 -16.69 -19.47 -34.53
N PHE A 103 -17.34 -18.46 -35.09
CA PHE A 103 -17.86 -17.32 -34.33
C PHE A 103 -19.31 -17.56 -33.92
N LEU A 104 -19.61 -17.36 -32.64
CA LEU A 104 -20.94 -17.45 -32.07
C LEU A 104 -21.29 -16.13 -31.37
N SER A 105 -22.38 -15.51 -31.81
CA SER A 105 -22.84 -14.22 -31.26
C SER A 105 -24.36 -14.15 -31.15
N GLY A 106 -24.86 -13.25 -30.30
CA GLY A 106 -26.27 -13.10 -29.98
C GLY A 106 -26.73 -13.87 -28.73
N SER A 107 -27.96 -13.65 -28.28
CA SER A 107 -28.47 -14.15 -26.98
C SER A 107 -29.21 -15.50 -27.05
N GLY A 108 -29.08 -16.24 -28.15
CA GLY A 108 -29.74 -17.54 -28.36
C GLY A 108 -29.12 -18.72 -27.61
N ILE A 109 -29.74 -19.89 -27.77
CA ILE A 109 -29.35 -21.14 -27.10
C ILE A 109 -28.90 -22.19 -28.12
N VAL A 110 -27.76 -22.82 -27.87
CA VAL A 110 -27.28 -24.03 -28.55
C VAL A 110 -27.32 -25.17 -27.54
N ALA A 111 -28.15 -26.19 -27.78
CA ALA A 111 -28.37 -27.28 -26.85
C ALA A 111 -28.10 -28.64 -27.48
N GLY A 112 -27.50 -29.55 -26.72
CA GLY A 112 -27.44 -30.96 -27.07
C GLY A 112 -28.82 -31.62 -27.01
N GLY A 113 -29.02 -32.72 -27.74
CA GLY A 113 -30.25 -33.51 -27.69
C GLY A 113 -30.48 -34.15 -26.31
N ALA A 114 -31.75 -34.40 -25.95
CA ALA A 114 -32.06 -35.16 -24.74
C ALA A 114 -31.67 -36.65 -24.93
N GLY A 115 -31.02 -37.25 -23.93
CA GLY A 115 -30.72 -38.68 -23.93
C GLY A 115 -32.00 -39.52 -23.83
N GLY A 116 -32.16 -40.51 -24.71
CA GLY A 116 -33.34 -41.39 -24.73
C GLY A 116 -33.42 -42.33 -23.51
N ASN A 117 -34.65 -42.66 -23.10
CA ASN A 117 -34.94 -43.60 -22.01
C ASN A 117 -34.86 -45.05 -22.55
N GLY A 118 -33.65 -45.59 -22.70
CA GLY A 118 -33.46 -46.94 -23.22
C GLY A 118 -33.72 -48.01 -22.16
N THR A 119 -34.85 -48.72 -22.25
CA THR A 119 -35.01 -50.01 -21.56
C THR A 119 -34.20 -51.07 -22.31
N ALA A 120 -33.15 -51.61 -21.69
CA ALA A 120 -32.41 -52.74 -22.25
C ALA A 120 -33.28 -54.01 -22.21
N SER A 121 -34.04 -54.27 -23.27
CA SER A 121 -34.63 -55.59 -23.52
C SER A 121 -33.85 -56.30 -24.61
N GLY A 122 -32.90 -57.16 -24.23
CA GLY A 122 -32.40 -58.23 -25.10
C GLY A 122 -30.88 -58.40 -25.15
N GLY A 123 -30.43 -59.63 -24.85
CA GLY A 123 -29.24 -60.27 -25.43
C GLY A 123 -27.87 -59.83 -24.92
N ALA A 124 -27.26 -60.67 -24.07
CA ALA A 124 -25.82 -60.63 -23.81
C ALA A 124 -25.03 -60.86 -25.12
N GLY A 125 -24.29 -59.86 -25.58
CA GLY A 125 -23.34 -60.04 -26.69
C GLY A 125 -23.28 -58.91 -27.71
N ALA A 126 -22.96 -57.68 -27.31
CA ALA A 126 -22.40 -56.66 -28.20
C ALA A 126 -21.59 -55.65 -27.38
N GLY A 127 -20.25 -55.74 -27.44
CA GLY A 127 -19.32 -54.82 -26.79
C GLY A 127 -19.18 -53.49 -27.54
N GLY A 128 -20.28 -52.77 -27.72
CA GLY A 128 -20.29 -51.42 -28.28
C GLY A 128 -20.32 -50.36 -27.17
N ASN A 129 -19.25 -49.57 -27.05
CA ASN A 129 -19.10 -48.49 -26.08
C ASN A 129 -19.98 -47.30 -26.51
N ALA A 130 -21.28 -47.34 -26.21
CA ALA A 130 -22.18 -46.21 -26.45
C ALA A 130 -22.02 -45.18 -25.33
N THR A 131 -21.08 -44.25 -25.50
CA THR A 131 -20.59 -43.38 -24.41
C THR A 131 -20.58 -41.88 -24.74
N ASP A 132 -21.34 -41.40 -25.73
CA ASP A 132 -21.32 -39.98 -26.07
C ASP A 132 -22.54 -39.24 -25.51
N GLY A 133 -22.30 -38.31 -24.58
CA GLY A 133 -23.30 -37.36 -24.11
C GLY A 133 -23.56 -36.33 -25.20
N ALA A 134 -24.83 -35.98 -25.42
CA ALA A 134 -25.17 -34.99 -26.44
C ALA A 134 -24.68 -33.59 -26.02
N ASP A 135 -23.52 -33.16 -26.52
CA ASP A 135 -22.97 -31.86 -26.17
C ASP A 135 -23.70 -30.70 -26.85
N GLY A 136 -23.67 -29.51 -26.23
CA GLY A 136 -24.14 -28.29 -26.88
C GLY A 136 -23.31 -27.96 -28.12
N ILE A 137 -21.99 -27.84 -27.93
CA ILE A 137 -21.03 -27.55 -29.00
C ILE A 137 -19.84 -28.52 -28.90
N GLY A 138 -19.54 -29.25 -29.97
CA GLY A 138 -18.35 -30.09 -30.11
C GLY A 138 -17.27 -29.45 -31.00
N LEU A 139 -16.02 -29.46 -30.55
CA LEU A 139 -14.83 -29.10 -31.34
C LEU A 139 -13.92 -30.32 -31.49
N SER A 140 -14.22 -31.18 -32.46
CA SER A 140 -13.61 -32.50 -32.65
C SER A 140 -12.29 -32.45 -33.44
N ALA A 141 -12.19 -31.58 -34.45
CA ALA A 141 -11.00 -31.53 -35.30
C ALA A 141 -9.83 -30.70 -34.75
N THR A 142 -8.60 -31.15 -35.03
CA THR A 142 -7.33 -30.46 -34.70
C THR A 142 -7.31 -29.02 -35.22
N GLY A 143 -6.95 -28.06 -34.37
CA GLY A 143 -6.85 -26.64 -34.70
C GLY A 143 -8.18 -25.88 -34.70
N SER A 144 -9.31 -26.51 -34.33
CA SER A 144 -10.62 -25.86 -34.23
C SER A 144 -10.59 -24.67 -33.28
N ARG A 145 -11.22 -23.55 -33.66
CA ARG A 145 -11.32 -22.36 -32.81
C ARG A 145 -12.76 -21.92 -32.60
N LEU A 146 -13.15 -21.69 -31.35
CA LEU A 146 -14.46 -21.15 -30.97
C LEU A 146 -14.31 -19.75 -30.39
N ASN A 147 -15.12 -18.80 -30.84
CA ASN A 147 -15.26 -17.48 -30.22
C ASN A 147 -16.73 -17.17 -29.94
N MET A 148 -17.12 -17.19 -28.66
CA MET A 148 -18.45 -16.88 -28.18
C MET A 148 -18.47 -15.53 -27.47
N SER A 149 -19.32 -14.61 -27.90
CA SER A 149 -19.46 -13.26 -27.30
C SER A 149 -20.73 -13.07 -26.45
N ALA A 150 -21.74 -13.91 -26.67
CA ALA A 150 -23.00 -13.97 -25.94
C ALA A 150 -23.69 -15.32 -26.21
N GLY A 151 -24.79 -15.59 -25.49
CA GLY A 151 -25.60 -16.80 -25.71
C GLY A 151 -25.18 -17.97 -24.83
N ARG A 152 -25.90 -19.09 -24.94
CA ARG A 152 -25.75 -20.25 -24.03
C ARG A 152 -25.48 -21.53 -24.83
N ALA A 153 -24.37 -22.20 -24.53
CA ALA A 153 -24.11 -23.58 -24.95
C ALA A 153 -24.50 -24.51 -23.80
N VAL A 154 -25.48 -25.39 -24.01
CA VAL A 154 -26.11 -26.21 -22.98
C VAL A 154 -25.99 -27.69 -23.34
N GLY A 155 -25.41 -28.48 -22.44
CA GLY A 155 -25.34 -29.93 -22.63
C GLY A 155 -26.71 -30.60 -22.52
N GLY A 156 -26.88 -31.71 -23.24
CA GLY A 156 -28.09 -32.52 -23.19
C GLY A 156 -28.32 -33.11 -21.81
N ASN A 157 -29.54 -33.00 -21.29
CA ASN A 157 -29.91 -33.66 -20.04
C ASN A 157 -30.03 -35.18 -20.25
N SER A 158 -29.63 -35.95 -19.25
CA SER A 158 -29.87 -37.40 -19.24
C SER A 158 -31.33 -37.73 -18.89
N GLY A 159 -31.88 -38.80 -19.46
CA GLY A 159 -33.22 -39.32 -19.14
C GLY A 159 -33.32 -39.90 -17.71
N VAL A 160 -34.52 -40.27 -17.29
CA VAL A 160 -34.78 -40.92 -15.98
C VAL A 160 -33.92 -42.18 -15.84
N GLY A 161 -33.29 -42.39 -14.67
CA GLY A 161 -32.47 -43.57 -14.41
C GLY A 161 -33.27 -44.87 -14.58
N GLY A 162 -32.83 -45.74 -15.50
CA GLY A 162 -33.51 -47.00 -15.81
C GLY A 162 -33.31 -48.07 -14.72
N SER A 163 -34.32 -48.93 -14.52
CA SER A 163 -34.23 -50.08 -13.62
C SER A 163 -33.40 -51.21 -14.22
N SER A 164 -32.26 -51.58 -13.65
CA SER A 164 -31.58 -52.84 -13.98
C SER A 164 -32.02 -53.96 -13.04
N THR A 165 -32.89 -54.85 -13.50
CA THR A 165 -33.16 -56.13 -12.83
C THR A 165 -32.11 -57.15 -13.28
N GLY A 166 -30.95 -57.15 -12.61
CA GLY A 166 -29.86 -58.10 -12.89
C GLY A 166 -28.50 -57.52 -12.49
N GLY A 167 -27.68 -58.34 -11.83
CA GLY A 167 -26.44 -57.90 -11.19
C GLY A 167 -25.43 -57.19 -12.08
N THR A 168 -24.54 -56.43 -11.40
CA THR A 168 -23.38 -55.67 -11.89
C THR A 168 -23.68 -54.51 -12.86
N GLY A 169 -23.68 -53.29 -12.30
CA GLY A 169 -23.30 -52.03 -12.96
C GLY A 169 -23.90 -51.75 -14.34
N GLY A 170 -25.17 -51.36 -14.40
CA GLY A 170 -25.78 -50.83 -15.63
C GLY A 170 -25.18 -49.48 -16.00
N TYR A 171 -24.69 -49.35 -17.24
CA TYR A 171 -24.19 -48.10 -17.82
C TYR A 171 -25.33 -47.07 -17.90
N GLY A 172 -25.27 -46.05 -17.04
CA GLY A 172 -26.22 -44.93 -17.02
C GLY A 172 -26.03 -43.98 -18.20
N ALA A 173 -27.10 -43.30 -18.61
CA ALA A 173 -27.03 -42.25 -19.62
C ALA A 173 -26.18 -41.08 -19.11
N TYR A 174 -25.09 -40.73 -19.81
CA TYR A 174 -24.27 -39.57 -19.47
C TYR A 174 -24.96 -38.28 -19.91
N SER A 175 -24.99 -37.29 -19.02
CA SER A 175 -25.40 -35.92 -19.37
C SER A 175 -24.32 -35.28 -20.24
N GLY A 176 -24.71 -34.57 -21.29
CA GLY A 176 -23.79 -33.91 -22.21
C GLY A 176 -23.11 -32.68 -21.59
N ASN A 177 -21.98 -32.30 -22.16
CA ASN A 177 -21.27 -31.08 -21.81
C ASN A 177 -21.86 -29.86 -22.52
N GLY A 178 -21.68 -28.66 -21.96
CA GLY A 178 -22.02 -27.42 -22.65
C GLY A 178 -21.18 -27.24 -23.92
N ILE A 179 -19.86 -27.32 -23.76
CA ILE A 179 -18.88 -27.27 -24.85
C ILE A 179 -17.87 -28.41 -24.63
N THR A 180 -17.52 -29.14 -25.68
CA THR A 180 -16.43 -30.12 -25.64
C THR A 180 -15.30 -29.68 -26.57
N ILE A 181 -14.06 -29.71 -26.08
CA ILE A 181 -12.86 -29.28 -26.81
C ILE A 181 -11.97 -30.50 -27.08
N GLY A 182 -12.41 -31.39 -27.97
CA GLY A 182 -11.79 -32.67 -28.33
C GLY A 182 -12.83 -33.79 -28.48
N ASP A 183 -12.43 -34.98 -28.97
CA ASP A 183 -13.35 -36.11 -29.20
C ASP A 183 -13.55 -37.04 -27.98
N TYR A 184 -14.78 -37.51 -27.79
CA TYR A 184 -15.15 -38.62 -26.90
C TYR A 184 -14.83 -39.96 -27.58
N GLY A 185 -13.66 -40.55 -27.31
CA GLY A 185 -13.50 -42.01 -27.41
C GLY A 185 -12.69 -42.59 -28.58
N SER A 186 -11.86 -41.83 -29.30
CA SER A 186 -10.85 -42.43 -30.17
C SER A 186 -9.47 -41.75 -30.03
N ALA A 187 -8.41 -42.52 -30.27
CA ALA A 187 -7.01 -42.12 -30.04
C ALA A 187 -6.49 -41.03 -31.00
N SER A 188 -7.35 -40.37 -31.78
CA SER A 188 -6.98 -39.27 -32.67
C SER A 188 -7.18 -37.92 -31.99
N VAL A 189 -6.07 -37.19 -31.92
CA VAL A 189 -5.84 -36.07 -31.01
C VAL A 189 -6.38 -34.76 -31.61
N GLY A 190 -7.30 -34.07 -30.94
CA GLY A 190 -7.70 -32.69 -31.25
C GLY A 190 -6.66 -31.66 -30.76
N THR A 191 -5.43 -31.75 -31.26
CA THR A 191 -4.35 -30.85 -30.81
C THR A 191 -4.61 -29.41 -31.22
N GLY A 192 -4.28 -28.44 -30.35
CA GLY A 192 -4.32 -27.02 -30.72
C GLY A 192 -5.71 -26.37 -30.77
N ASN A 193 -6.75 -27.04 -30.28
CA ASN A 193 -8.11 -26.48 -30.25
C ASN A 193 -8.20 -25.33 -29.24
N SER A 194 -8.92 -24.26 -29.57
CA SER A 194 -9.06 -23.10 -28.68
C SER A 194 -10.49 -22.62 -28.55
N ALA A 195 -10.90 -22.21 -27.35
CA ALA A 195 -12.18 -21.58 -27.12
C ALA A 195 -11.99 -20.25 -26.39
N THR A 196 -12.68 -19.21 -26.86
CA THR A 196 -12.77 -17.90 -26.21
C THR A 196 -14.22 -17.60 -25.88
N LEU A 197 -14.53 -17.43 -24.60
CA LEU A 197 -15.84 -16.96 -24.13
C LEU A 197 -15.69 -15.53 -23.61
N SER A 198 -16.48 -14.62 -24.11
CA SER A 198 -16.44 -13.20 -23.74
C SER A 198 -17.84 -12.66 -23.52
N GLY A 199 -17.93 -11.42 -22.99
CA GLY A 199 -19.21 -10.74 -22.83
C GLY A 199 -20.14 -11.48 -21.86
N SER A 200 -21.28 -11.97 -22.36
CA SER A 200 -22.28 -12.70 -21.56
C SER A 200 -22.41 -14.19 -21.94
N ALA A 201 -21.40 -14.73 -22.62
CA ALA A 201 -21.41 -16.13 -23.06
C ALA A 201 -21.47 -17.11 -21.87
N GLN A 202 -22.28 -18.16 -22.02
CA GLN A 202 -22.44 -19.20 -21.00
C GLN A 202 -22.17 -20.59 -21.57
N ALA A 203 -21.38 -21.40 -20.87
CA ALA A 203 -21.23 -22.84 -21.11
C ALA A 203 -21.79 -23.60 -19.91
N ILE A 204 -22.81 -24.43 -20.13
CA ILE A 204 -23.61 -25.05 -19.07
C ILE A 204 -23.71 -26.55 -19.33
N GLY A 205 -23.27 -27.36 -18.38
CA GLY A 205 -23.41 -28.81 -18.46
C GLY A 205 -24.86 -29.26 -18.32
N GLY A 206 -25.21 -30.38 -18.96
CA GLY A 206 -26.54 -30.98 -18.85
C GLY A 206 -26.80 -31.49 -17.43
N ASN A 207 -28.05 -31.38 -16.97
CA ASN A 207 -28.44 -31.91 -15.66
C ASN A 207 -28.64 -33.43 -15.72
N GLY A 208 -28.30 -34.09 -14.61
CA GLY A 208 -28.58 -35.49 -14.38
C GLY A 208 -30.08 -35.77 -14.30
N GLY A 209 -30.53 -36.83 -14.97
CA GLY A 209 -31.89 -37.35 -14.83
C GLY A 209 -32.12 -37.95 -13.45
N GLY A 210 -33.27 -37.65 -12.86
CA GLY A 210 -33.67 -38.20 -11.56
C GLY A 210 -34.00 -39.70 -11.62
N GLY A 211 -33.96 -40.36 -10.46
CA GLY A 211 -34.45 -41.73 -10.30
C GLY A 211 -35.98 -41.78 -10.40
N GLY A 212 -36.51 -42.82 -11.03
CA GLY A 212 -37.95 -43.03 -11.13
C GLY A 212 -38.60 -43.19 -9.74
N SER A 213 -39.87 -42.79 -9.59
CA SER A 213 -40.62 -43.02 -8.35
C SER A 213 -41.51 -44.26 -8.47
N GLY A 214 -41.46 -45.14 -7.46
CA GLY A 214 -42.53 -46.12 -7.21
C GLY A 214 -42.46 -47.49 -7.91
N VAL A 215 -41.28 -48.07 -8.16
CA VAL A 215 -41.21 -49.47 -8.61
C VAL A 215 -41.20 -50.42 -7.41
N THR A 216 -42.35 -51.03 -7.11
CA THR A 216 -42.40 -52.24 -6.29
C THR A 216 -41.81 -53.39 -7.11
N GLY A 217 -40.57 -53.79 -6.81
CA GLY A 217 -40.04 -55.06 -7.31
C GLY A 217 -40.89 -56.21 -6.79
N SER A 218 -41.50 -56.99 -7.69
CA SER A 218 -42.35 -58.14 -7.37
C SER A 218 -41.61 -59.33 -6.73
N SER A 219 -40.33 -59.18 -6.36
CA SER A 219 -39.45 -60.26 -5.91
C SER A 219 -38.64 -59.96 -4.64
N GLY A 220 -38.93 -58.88 -3.90
CA GLY A 220 -38.22 -58.58 -2.64
C GLY A 220 -36.74 -58.25 -2.80
N ASN A 221 -36.28 -57.94 -4.02
CA ASN A 221 -34.92 -57.49 -4.30
C ASN A 221 -34.91 -55.96 -4.52
N PRO A 222 -33.99 -55.20 -3.89
CA PRO A 222 -33.95 -53.74 -4.04
C PRO A 222 -33.64 -53.37 -5.50
N ALA A 223 -34.60 -52.78 -6.19
CA ALA A 223 -34.34 -52.09 -7.44
C ALA A 223 -33.69 -50.73 -7.10
N ASN A 224 -32.36 -50.67 -7.15
CA ASN A 224 -31.61 -49.44 -6.90
C ASN A 224 -31.83 -48.49 -8.09
N LEU A 225 -32.78 -47.56 -7.99
CA LEU A 225 -33.08 -46.55 -9.01
C LEU A 225 -32.03 -45.43 -8.91
N GLY A 226 -30.81 -45.72 -9.37
CA GLY A 226 -29.71 -44.76 -9.38
C GLY A 226 -30.03 -43.52 -10.22
N SER A 227 -29.59 -42.35 -9.75
CA SER A 227 -29.67 -41.08 -10.48
C SER A 227 -28.43 -40.84 -11.34
N ASN A 228 -28.59 -40.13 -12.45
CA ASN A 228 -27.47 -39.79 -13.33
C ASN A 228 -26.68 -38.56 -12.82
N GLY A 229 -25.39 -38.50 -13.17
CA GLY A 229 -24.55 -37.34 -12.88
C GLY A 229 -24.79 -36.17 -13.83
N GLY A 230 -24.38 -34.97 -13.42
CA GLY A 230 -24.37 -33.77 -14.26
C GLY A 230 -23.20 -33.77 -15.26
N GLY A 231 -23.42 -33.16 -16.42
CA GLY A 231 -22.41 -32.95 -17.46
C GLY A 231 -21.50 -31.76 -17.15
N TRP A 232 -20.38 -31.64 -17.85
CA TRP A 232 -19.43 -30.56 -17.60
C TRP A 232 -19.83 -29.26 -18.32
N GLY A 233 -19.49 -28.10 -17.77
CA GLY A 233 -19.70 -26.84 -18.46
C GLY A 233 -18.87 -26.78 -19.74
N ILE A 234 -17.57 -26.97 -19.59
CA ILE A 234 -16.61 -27.20 -20.67
C ILE A 234 -15.85 -28.49 -20.38
N GLY A 235 -15.87 -29.43 -21.32
CA GLY A 235 -15.25 -30.72 -21.14
C GLY A 235 -14.07 -31.03 -22.04
N MET A 236 -13.21 -31.91 -21.50
CA MET A 236 -12.18 -32.67 -22.21
C MET A 236 -11.17 -31.84 -23.00
N LEU A 237 -10.60 -30.79 -22.39
CA LEU A 237 -9.50 -30.08 -23.02
C LEU A 237 -8.32 -31.04 -23.24
N ALA A 238 -8.08 -31.39 -24.51
CA ALA A 238 -7.03 -32.32 -24.94
C ALA A 238 -5.66 -31.64 -25.05
N ASN A 239 -4.62 -32.41 -25.35
CA ASN A 239 -3.26 -31.88 -25.46
C ASN A 239 -3.16 -30.72 -26.47
N GLY A 240 -2.57 -29.59 -26.06
CA GLY A 240 -2.43 -28.39 -26.88
C GLY A 240 -3.66 -27.49 -26.89
N SER A 241 -4.74 -27.85 -26.20
CA SER A 241 -5.94 -27.02 -26.16
C SER A 241 -5.76 -25.77 -25.29
N SER A 242 -6.52 -24.71 -25.60
CA SER A 242 -6.59 -23.50 -24.76
C SER A 242 -8.02 -23.00 -24.56
N LEU A 243 -8.29 -22.48 -23.37
CA LEU A 243 -9.56 -21.83 -23.03
C LEU A 243 -9.25 -20.44 -22.47
N THR A 244 -9.89 -19.42 -23.02
CA THR A 244 -9.83 -18.06 -22.49
C THR A 244 -11.25 -17.57 -22.20
N THR A 245 -11.48 -17.01 -21.02
CA THR A 245 -12.75 -16.36 -20.68
C THR A 245 -12.53 -14.91 -20.30
N SER A 246 -13.51 -14.04 -20.53
CA SER A 246 -13.45 -12.61 -20.16
C SER A 246 -14.84 -11.99 -20.04
N GLY A 247 -14.93 -10.79 -19.47
CA GLY A 247 -16.20 -10.11 -19.28
C GLY A 247 -17.05 -10.79 -18.23
N SER A 248 -18.36 -10.87 -18.43
CA SER A 248 -19.32 -11.55 -17.54
C SER A 248 -19.62 -12.98 -18.00
N ALA A 249 -18.67 -13.64 -18.67
CA ALA A 249 -18.84 -15.00 -19.13
C ALA A 249 -19.00 -15.97 -17.95
N ALA A 250 -19.76 -17.06 -18.14
CA ALA A 250 -19.99 -18.04 -17.10
C ALA A 250 -19.80 -19.48 -17.60
N VAL A 251 -19.08 -20.29 -16.83
CA VAL A 251 -18.94 -21.73 -17.07
C VAL A 251 -19.51 -22.47 -15.88
N THR A 252 -20.53 -23.30 -16.08
CA THR A 252 -21.28 -23.94 -14.99
C THR A 252 -21.43 -25.43 -15.27
N GLY A 253 -21.02 -26.26 -14.32
CA GLY A 253 -21.29 -27.69 -14.37
C GLY A 253 -22.77 -27.99 -14.14
N GLY A 254 -23.27 -29.06 -14.76
CA GLY A 254 -24.65 -29.50 -14.59
C GLY A 254 -24.90 -30.09 -13.20
N ASN A 255 -26.11 -29.97 -12.67
CA ASN A 255 -26.47 -30.56 -11.39
C ASN A 255 -26.68 -32.07 -11.51
N GLY A 256 -26.37 -32.81 -10.45
CA GLY A 256 -26.70 -34.24 -10.35
C GLY A 256 -28.21 -34.46 -10.23
N GLY A 257 -28.69 -35.61 -10.73
CA GLY A 257 -30.09 -35.99 -10.65
C GLY A 257 -30.52 -36.35 -9.23
N THR A 258 -31.78 -36.15 -8.88
CA THR A 258 -32.31 -36.57 -7.57
C THR A 258 -32.42 -38.09 -7.50
N GLY A 259 -32.07 -38.68 -6.36
CA GLY A 259 -32.29 -40.10 -6.10
C GLY A 259 -33.78 -40.45 -6.09
N GLY A 260 -34.12 -41.65 -6.55
CA GLY A 260 -35.49 -42.16 -6.55
C GLY A 260 -36.01 -42.52 -5.16
N ASP A 261 -37.30 -42.27 -4.93
CA ASP A 261 -38.03 -42.61 -3.71
C ASP A 261 -38.42 -44.10 -3.65
N SER A 262 -38.29 -44.69 -2.46
CA SER A 262 -38.65 -46.08 -2.18
C SER A 262 -40.01 -46.17 -1.45
N THR A 263 -40.97 -46.92 -2.02
CA THR A 263 -42.29 -47.16 -1.40
C THR A 263 -42.40 -48.52 -0.67
N GLY A 264 -41.44 -49.41 -0.86
CA GLY A 264 -41.40 -50.74 -0.23
C GLY A 264 -40.85 -50.70 1.20
N ALA A 265 -41.50 -51.38 2.13
CA ALA A 265 -40.99 -51.52 3.51
C ALA A 265 -39.61 -52.19 3.50
N GLY A 266 -38.65 -51.60 4.22
CA GLY A 266 -37.27 -52.07 4.32
C GLY A 266 -36.33 -51.64 3.17
N ASN A 267 -36.82 -50.90 2.16
CA ASN A 267 -35.98 -50.44 1.04
C ASN A 267 -35.45 -49.01 1.26
N ALA A 268 -34.13 -48.85 1.15
CA ALA A 268 -33.49 -47.54 1.25
C ALA A 268 -33.82 -46.64 0.04
N GLY A 269 -33.78 -45.32 0.25
CA GLY A 269 -33.85 -44.37 -0.87
C GLY A 269 -32.59 -44.43 -1.73
N ALA A 270 -32.68 -44.08 -3.02
CA ALA A 270 -31.50 -44.08 -3.88
C ALA A 270 -30.61 -42.86 -3.62
N THR A 271 -29.30 -43.01 -3.84
CA THR A 271 -28.35 -41.91 -3.72
C THR A 271 -28.56 -40.89 -4.85
N GLY A 272 -28.42 -39.61 -4.54
CA GLY A 272 -28.43 -38.53 -5.54
C GLY A 272 -27.18 -38.53 -6.42
N GLY A 273 -27.29 -37.88 -7.58
CA GLY A 273 -26.28 -37.89 -8.63
C GLY A 273 -25.15 -36.91 -8.32
N VAL A 274 -23.96 -37.19 -8.81
CA VAL A 274 -22.81 -36.28 -8.66
C VAL A 274 -22.97 -35.10 -9.62
N GLY A 275 -22.65 -33.88 -9.17
CA GLY A 275 -22.60 -32.71 -10.04
C GLY A 275 -21.47 -32.79 -11.08
N GLY A 276 -21.66 -32.17 -12.23
CA GLY A 276 -20.63 -32.04 -13.26
C GLY A 276 -19.66 -30.89 -12.96
N SER A 277 -18.41 -30.98 -13.41
CA SER A 277 -17.42 -29.92 -13.18
C SER A 277 -17.68 -28.71 -14.09
N GLY A 278 -17.25 -27.52 -13.67
CA GLY A 278 -17.29 -26.34 -14.55
C GLY A 278 -16.40 -26.57 -15.78
N ILE A 279 -15.11 -26.83 -15.54
CA ILE A 279 -14.10 -27.11 -16.57
C ILE A 279 -13.44 -28.46 -16.27
N GLY A 280 -13.41 -29.35 -17.26
CA GLY A 280 -12.65 -30.60 -17.19
C GLY A 280 -11.42 -30.59 -18.10
N ILE A 281 -10.23 -30.74 -17.52
CA ILE A 281 -8.95 -30.80 -18.24
C ILE A 281 -8.51 -32.27 -18.36
N GLY A 282 -8.20 -32.69 -19.59
CA GLY A 282 -7.61 -33.98 -19.92
C GLY A 282 -8.59 -35.07 -20.40
N SER A 283 -8.04 -36.00 -21.20
CA SER A 283 -8.81 -37.08 -21.85
C SER A 283 -8.81 -38.37 -21.01
N THR A 284 -9.61 -39.35 -21.44
CA THR A 284 -9.61 -40.73 -20.91
C THR A 284 -8.38 -41.55 -21.35
N THR A 285 -7.55 -41.02 -22.24
CA THR A 285 -6.32 -41.70 -22.67
C THR A 285 -5.17 -41.43 -21.70
N PRO A 286 -4.23 -42.37 -21.52
CA PRO A 286 -3.12 -42.22 -20.56
C PRO A 286 -2.08 -41.14 -20.92
N ALA A 287 -2.24 -40.44 -22.05
CA ALA A 287 -1.23 -39.51 -22.54
C ALA A 287 -1.30 -38.15 -21.81
N PRO A 288 -0.17 -37.60 -21.34
CA PRO A 288 -0.14 -36.29 -20.69
C PRO A 288 -0.59 -35.18 -21.64
N ASN A 289 -1.56 -34.36 -21.21
CA ASN A 289 -2.12 -33.25 -21.98
C ASN A 289 -1.57 -31.91 -21.48
N ASN A 290 -1.02 -31.06 -22.36
CA ASN A 290 -0.59 -29.71 -22.01
C ASN A 290 -1.67 -28.70 -22.41
N VAL A 291 -2.35 -28.12 -21.43
CA VAL A 291 -3.51 -27.23 -21.66
C VAL A 291 -3.27 -25.86 -21.03
N THR A 292 -3.77 -24.80 -21.65
CA THR A 292 -3.79 -23.45 -21.03
C THR A 292 -5.22 -23.00 -20.75
N VAL A 293 -5.55 -22.73 -19.49
CA VAL A 293 -6.85 -22.17 -19.08
C VAL A 293 -6.64 -20.78 -18.49
N THR A 294 -7.25 -19.77 -19.09
CA THR A 294 -7.20 -18.38 -18.64
C THR A 294 -8.60 -17.89 -18.30
N ILE A 295 -8.83 -17.58 -17.04
CA ILE A 295 -10.10 -17.05 -16.53
C ILE A 295 -9.95 -15.56 -16.26
N GLY A 296 -10.62 -14.74 -17.08
CA GLY A 296 -10.56 -13.29 -17.02
C GLY A 296 -11.38 -12.68 -15.88
N SER A 297 -11.09 -11.42 -15.57
CA SER A 297 -11.83 -10.64 -14.59
C SER A 297 -13.31 -10.53 -14.94
N GLY A 298 -14.19 -10.75 -13.96
CA GLY A 298 -15.64 -10.74 -14.12
C GLY A 298 -16.25 -12.09 -14.51
N THR A 299 -15.45 -13.06 -14.96
CA THR A 299 -15.92 -14.41 -15.29
C THR A 299 -16.20 -15.22 -14.02
N THR A 300 -17.23 -16.06 -14.06
CA THR A 300 -17.50 -17.09 -13.04
C THR A 300 -17.34 -18.51 -13.60
N VAL A 301 -16.60 -19.38 -12.89
CA VAL A 301 -16.55 -20.83 -13.16
C VAL A 301 -17.10 -21.56 -11.93
N THR A 302 -18.13 -22.36 -12.11
CA THR A 302 -18.84 -23.01 -11.00
C THR A 302 -18.99 -24.51 -11.22
N GLY A 303 -18.70 -25.31 -10.20
CA GLY A 303 -19.02 -26.74 -10.18
C GLY A 303 -20.52 -26.96 -10.01
N GLY A 304 -21.05 -28.00 -10.65
CA GLY A 304 -22.45 -28.40 -10.50
C GLY A 304 -22.75 -28.95 -9.11
N ASN A 305 -23.97 -28.74 -8.64
CA ASN A 305 -24.41 -29.25 -7.34
C ASN A 305 -24.71 -30.75 -7.41
N GLY A 306 -24.54 -31.45 -6.30
CA GLY A 306 -25.01 -32.81 -6.15
C GLY A 306 -26.54 -32.90 -6.06
N GLY A 307 -27.11 -33.98 -6.55
CA GLY A 307 -28.55 -34.24 -6.47
C GLY A 307 -28.97 -34.65 -5.06
N ALA A 308 -30.20 -34.34 -4.66
CA ALA A 308 -30.74 -34.81 -3.38
C ALA A 308 -30.91 -36.33 -3.36
N GLY A 309 -30.72 -36.96 -2.21
CA GLY A 309 -31.02 -38.37 -2.01
C GLY A 309 -32.53 -38.63 -1.98
N GLY A 310 -32.94 -39.83 -2.39
CA GLY A 310 -34.34 -40.26 -2.39
C GLY A 310 -34.84 -40.64 -1.00
N THR A 311 -36.15 -40.63 -0.81
CA THR A 311 -36.79 -41.01 0.46
C THR A 311 -36.81 -42.54 0.64
N GLY A 312 -36.57 -43.00 1.87
CA GLY A 312 -36.61 -44.42 2.23
C GLY A 312 -38.04 -44.91 2.50
N GLY A 313 -38.29 -46.20 2.25
CA GLY A 313 -39.54 -46.85 2.63
C GLY A 313 -39.64 -47.10 4.15
N ALA A 314 -40.81 -47.53 4.64
CA ALA A 314 -41.02 -47.80 6.07
C ALA A 314 -39.95 -48.75 6.65
N GLY A 315 -39.29 -48.35 7.75
CA GLY A 315 -38.20 -49.11 8.38
C GLY A 315 -36.84 -49.01 7.70
N ALA A 316 -36.66 -48.17 6.67
CA ALA A 316 -35.41 -48.02 5.94
C ALA A 316 -34.91 -46.57 5.85
N ASN A 317 -33.60 -46.43 5.65
CA ASN A 317 -32.92 -45.14 5.60
C ASN A 317 -33.19 -44.41 4.28
N GLY A 318 -33.12 -43.07 4.31
CA GLY A 318 -33.07 -42.26 3.10
C GLY A 318 -31.77 -42.49 2.34
N GLY A 319 -31.77 -42.20 1.04
CA GLY A 319 -30.57 -42.24 0.22
C GLY A 319 -29.63 -41.07 0.50
N ASP A 320 -28.33 -41.26 0.29
CA ASP A 320 -27.37 -40.18 0.47
C ASP A 320 -27.50 -39.12 -0.63
N GLY A 321 -27.19 -37.86 -0.30
CA GLY A 321 -27.05 -36.81 -1.28
C GLY A 321 -25.84 -37.04 -2.19
N GLY A 322 -25.97 -36.69 -3.46
CA GLY A 322 -24.85 -36.73 -4.39
C GLY A 322 -23.81 -35.68 -4.08
N ASN A 323 -22.56 -35.92 -4.49
CA ASN A 323 -21.48 -34.95 -4.26
C ASN A 323 -21.57 -33.76 -5.22
N GLY A 324 -21.26 -32.57 -4.71
CA GLY A 324 -20.98 -31.40 -5.54
C GLY A 324 -19.65 -31.56 -6.27
N SER A 325 -19.55 -30.96 -7.46
CA SER A 325 -18.35 -31.08 -8.29
C SER A 325 -17.33 -29.99 -8.04
N TYR A 326 -16.09 -30.25 -8.43
CA TYR A 326 -15.07 -29.20 -8.51
C TYR A 326 -15.39 -28.20 -9.62
N ALA A 327 -15.02 -26.93 -9.44
CA ALA A 327 -15.17 -25.95 -10.51
C ALA A 327 -14.22 -26.26 -11.68
N ILE A 328 -12.98 -26.63 -11.37
CA ILE A 328 -12.01 -27.16 -12.33
C ILE A 328 -11.52 -28.51 -11.87
N TYR A 329 -11.66 -29.52 -12.72
CA TYR A 329 -11.18 -30.87 -12.48
C TYR A 329 -10.11 -31.24 -13.50
N VAL A 330 -8.93 -31.61 -13.01
CA VAL A 330 -7.77 -31.93 -13.84
C VAL A 330 -7.43 -33.41 -13.70
N ARG A 331 -7.34 -34.10 -14.84
CA ARG A 331 -6.91 -35.50 -14.94
C ARG A 331 -5.92 -35.65 -16.10
N ASN A 332 -4.93 -36.52 -15.98
CA ASN A 332 -3.93 -36.79 -17.02
C ASN A 332 -3.26 -35.51 -17.59
N ALA A 333 -2.98 -34.53 -16.74
CA ALA A 333 -2.26 -33.31 -17.14
C ALA A 333 -0.77 -33.60 -17.38
N GLY A 334 -0.24 -33.08 -18.48
CA GLY A 334 1.18 -33.02 -18.76
C GLY A 334 1.85 -31.82 -18.13
N THR A 335 3.18 -31.86 -18.01
CA THR A 335 4.00 -30.84 -17.35
C THR A 335 3.91 -29.43 -17.97
N GLY A 336 3.25 -29.25 -19.11
CA GLY A 336 2.97 -27.96 -19.73
C GLY A 336 1.62 -27.35 -19.37
N THR A 337 0.79 -27.97 -18.53
CA THR A 337 -0.54 -27.45 -18.17
C THR A 337 -0.45 -26.23 -17.26
N GLN A 338 -1.16 -25.15 -17.63
CA GLN A 338 -1.19 -23.88 -16.91
C GLN A 338 -2.63 -23.41 -16.69
N ILE A 339 -2.89 -22.89 -15.49
CA ILE A 339 -4.19 -22.30 -15.12
C ILE A 339 -3.93 -20.88 -14.60
N SER A 340 -4.61 -19.89 -15.16
CA SER A 340 -4.58 -18.51 -14.68
C SER A 340 -5.99 -18.03 -14.37
N ASN A 341 -6.19 -17.42 -13.21
CA ASN A 341 -7.48 -16.93 -12.75
C ASN A 341 -7.40 -15.49 -12.25
N SER A 342 -8.20 -14.62 -12.86
CA SER A 342 -8.51 -13.26 -12.38
C SER A 342 -10.02 -13.08 -12.13
N GLY A 343 -10.82 -14.12 -12.35
CA GLY A 343 -12.26 -14.17 -12.10
C GLY A 343 -12.61 -14.89 -10.79
N THR A 344 -13.79 -15.50 -10.74
CA THR A 344 -14.27 -16.27 -9.58
C THR A 344 -14.44 -17.75 -9.94
N ILE A 345 -13.81 -18.64 -9.16
CA ILE A 345 -13.89 -20.09 -9.30
C ILE A 345 -14.54 -20.65 -8.03
N THR A 346 -15.68 -21.34 -8.15
CA THR A 346 -16.44 -21.82 -6.98
C THR A 346 -16.85 -23.28 -7.14
N GLY A 347 -16.54 -24.12 -6.16
CA GLY A 347 -17.02 -25.50 -6.13
C GLY A 347 -18.54 -25.62 -6.06
N GLY A 348 -19.09 -26.77 -6.43
CA GLY A 348 -20.51 -27.08 -6.30
C GLY A 348 -20.87 -27.59 -4.91
N THR A 349 -22.10 -27.34 -4.47
CA THR A 349 -22.61 -27.84 -3.18
C THR A 349 -23.03 -29.31 -3.27
N GLY A 350 -22.86 -30.07 -2.20
CA GLY A 350 -23.38 -31.42 -2.06
C GLY A 350 -24.91 -31.41 -1.93
N GLY A 351 -25.53 -32.47 -2.42
CA GLY A 351 -26.97 -32.67 -2.30
C GLY A 351 -27.37 -32.97 -0.85
N SER A 352 -28.61 -32.67 -0.50
CA SER A 352 -29.19 -33.09 0.78
C SER A 352 -29.39 -34.60 0.81
N GLY A 353 -29.23 -35.21 1.99
CA GLY A 353 -29.65 -36.59 2.21
C GLY A 353 -31.18 -36.71 2.16
N GLY A 354 -31.67 -37.83 1.67
CA GLY A 354 -33.09 -38.14 1.62
C GLY A 354 -33.67 -38.42 3.00
N THR A 355 -35.00 -38.26 3.16
CA THR A 355 -35.66 -38.56 4.43
C THR A 355 -35.80 -40.08 4.61
N GLY A 356 -35.51 -40.58 5.81
CA GLY A 356 -35.83 -41.97 6.16
C GLY A 356 -37.34 -42.21 6.21
N GLY A 357 -37.77 -43.44 5.96
CA GLY A 357 -39.15 -43.82 6.19
C GLY A 357 -39.47 -43.92 7.69
N THR A 358 -40.71 -44.27 8.05
CA THR A 358 -41.09 -44.43 9.47
C THR A 358 -40.17 -45.45 10.17
N GLY A 359 -39.38 -45.01 11.14
CA GLY A 359 -38.39 -45.83 11.85
C GLY A 359 -37.02 -45.95 11.19
N GLY A 360 -36.76 -45.27 10.06
CA GLY A 360 -35.46 -45.19 9.39
C GLY A 360 -34.75 -43.85 9.61
N SER A 361 -33.44 -43.82 9.38
CA SER A 361 -32.60 -42.62 9.48
C SER A 361 -32.58 -41.82 8.16
N SER A 362 -32.31 -40.52 8.22
CA SER A 362 -32.01 -39.74 7.01
C SER A 362 -30.70 -40.18 6.37
N GLY A 363 -30.60 -40.04 5.05
CA GLY A 363 -29.33 -40.22 4.33
C GLY A 363 -28.32 -39.13 4.70
N ALA A 364 -27.04 -39.38 4.44
CA ALA A 364 -25.99 -38.39 4.60
C ALA A 364 -26.09 -37.30 3.53
N SER A 365 -25.65 -36.08 3.84
CA SER A 365 -25.44 -35.05 2.81
C SER A 365 -24.24 -35.41 1.94
N GLY A 366 -24.32 -35.07 0.65
CA GLY A 366 -23.19 -35.19 -0.25
C GLY A 366 -22.04 -34.26 0.13
N ALA A 367 -20.82 -34.64 -0.25
CA ALA A 367 -19.64 -33.80 -0.06
C ALA A 367 -19.70 -32.57 -0.98
N ASN A 368 -19.21 -31.43 -0.49
CA ASN A 368 -19.07 -30.22 -1.27
C ASN A 368 -17.82 -30.27 -2.16
N GLY A 369 -17.93 -29.75 -3.38
CA GLY A 369 -16.81 -29.63 -4.30
C GLY A 369 -15.87 -28.48 -3.94
N GLY A 370 -14.59 -28.64 -4.31
CA GLY A 370 -13.57 -27.60 -4.18
C GLY A 370 -13.51 -26.66 -5.37
N GLY A 371 -12.63 -25.66 -5.31
CA GLY A 371 -12.37 -24.77 -6.45
C GLY A 371 -11.67 -25.52 -7.58
N ILE A 372 -10.45 -25.98 -7.33
CA ILE A 372 -9.61 -26.70 -8.30
C ILE A 372 -9.14 -28.02 -7.69
N TYR A 373 -9.32 -29.12 -8.41
CA TYR A 373 -8.78 -30.43 -8.03
C TYR A 373 -7.92 -31.05 -9.12
N VAL A 374 -6.67 -31.35 -8.77
CA VAL A 374 -5.71 -32.03 -9.65
C VAL A 374 -5.63 -33.49 -9.25
N ASN A 375 -6.45 -34.32 -9.89
CA ASN A 375 -6.51 -35.75 -9.57
C ASN A 375 -5.27 -36.51 -10.07
N ALA A 376 -4.89 -36.27 -11.33
CA ALA A 376 -3.79 -36.98 -11.98
C ALA A 376 -3.01 -36.08 -12.95
N GLY A 377 -1.69 -36.27 -13.02
CA GLY A 377 -0.80 -35.48 -13.85
C GLY A 377 -0.24 -34.23 -13.17
N THR A 378 0.44 -33.35 -13.90
CA THR A 378 1.11 -32.16 -13.33
C THR A 378 0.55 -30.86 -13.92
N VAL A 379 0.19 -29.91 -13.06
CA VAL A 379 -0.02 -28.50 -13.45
C VAL A 379 1.27 -27.76 -13.12
N SER A 380 1.96 -27.20 -14.12
CA SER A 380 3.25 -26.53 -13.88
C SER A 380 3.13 -25.15 -13.25
N SER A 381 2.05 -24.43 -13.57
CA SER A 381 1.80 -23.10 -13.02
C SER A 381 0.30 -22.88 -12.82
N LEU A 382 -0.06 -22.47 -11.60
CA LEU A 382 -1.38 -21.99 -11.24
C LEU A 382 -1.25 -20.55 -10.73
N ILE A 383 -1.83 -19.59 -11.44
CA ILE A 383 -1.80 -18.17 -11.08
C ILE A 383 -3.20 -17.76 -10.65
N ASN A 384 -3.34 -17.14 -9.49
CA ASN A 384 -4.59 -16.62 -8.98
C ASN A 384 -4.45 -15.15 -8.55
N ASP A 385 -5.01 -14.27 -9.37
CA ASP A 385 -5.24 -12.85 -9.06
C ASP A 385 -6.71 -12.58 -8.71
N GLY A 386 -7.58 -13.57 -8.92
CA GLY A 386 -9.00 -13.52 -8.63
C GLY A 386 -9.37 -14.24 -7.34
N THR A 387 -10.49 -14.95 -7.35
CA THR A 387 -11.03 -15.65 -6.19
C THR A 387 -11.25 -17.14 -6.51
N ILE A 388 -10.74 -18.02 -5.66
CA ILE A 388 -10.96 -19.48 -5.72
C ILE A 388 -11.57 -19.91 -4.40
N ILE A 389 -12.78 -20.47 -4.43
CA ILE A 389 -13.56 -20.80 -3.23
C ILE A 389 -14.07 -22.25 -3.33
N SER A 390 -13.91 -22.99 -2.25
CA SER A 390 -14.68 -24.22 -2.02
C SER A 390 -16.11 -23.89 -1.61
N ALA A 391 -17.08 -24.72 -2.00
CA ALA A 391 -18.48 -24.55 -1.59
C ALA A 391 -18.71 -24.57 -0.05
N GLY A 392 -17.70 -24.94 0.75
CA GLY A 392 -17.73 -24.90 2.23
C GLY A 392 -18.51 -26.08 2.84
N GLY A 393 -18.57 -26.20 4.17
CA GLY A 393 -19.36 -27.24 4.86
C GLY A 393 -18.61 -28.58 5.10
N ASN A 394 -19.31 -29.57 5.68
CA ASN A 394 -18.71 -30.85 6.08
C ASN A 394 -18.22 -31.64 4.86
N ASN A 395 -17.01 -32.22 4.94
CA ASN A 395 -16.34 -32.96 3.85
C ASN A 395 -16.10 -32.15 2.56
N ALA A 396 -16.03 -30.82 2.64
CA ALA A 396 -15.75 -29.98 1.48
C ALA A 396 -14.34 -30.21 0.90
N GLY A 397 -14.24 -30.21 -0.44
CA GLY A 397 -12.97 -30.06 -1.14
C GLY A 397 -12.25 -28.76 -0.73
N GLY A 398 -10.93 -28.68 -0.92
CA GLY A 398 -10.21 -27.42 -0.66
C GLY A 398 -10.46 -26.37 -1.75
N GLY A 399 -10.02 -25.14 -1.50
CA GLY A 399 -9.93 -24.12 -2.56
C GLY A 399 -9.11 -24.67 -3.73
N ILE A 400 -7.90 -25.15 -3.44
CA ILE A 400 -7.09 -25.97 -4.35
C ILE A 400 -6.72 -27.28 -3.65
N SER A 401 -6.85 -28.40 -4.35
CA SER A 401 -6.53 -29.72 -3.82
C SER A 401 -5.84 -30.60 -4.86
N ILE A 402 -4.96 -31.49 -4.38
CA ILE A 402 -4.22 -32.45 -5.22
C ILE A 402 -4.61 -33.87 -4.78
N GLY A 403 -4.78 -34.76 -5.76
CA GLY A 403 -4.99 -36.19 -5.57
C GLY A 403 -3.68 -36.98 -5.57
N SER A 404 -3.71 -38.25 -5.17
CA SER A 404 -2.52 -39.08 -4.97
C SER A 404 -1.64 -39.29 -6.20
N SER A 405 -2.15 -39.02 -7.40
CA SER A 405 -1.42 -39.11 -8.66
C SER A 405 -1.28 -37.76 -9.37
N GLY A 406 -1.69 -36.69 -8.69
CA GLY A 406 -1.63 -35.31 -9.16
C GLY A 406 -0.42 -34.58 -8.58
N ASN A 407 -0.04 -33.48 -9.23
CA ASN A 407 0.96 -32.55 -8.74
C ASN A 407 0.70 -31.13 -9.24
N ILE A 408 1.13 -30.14 -8.47
CA ILE A 408 1.20 -28.73 -8.89
C ILE A 408 2.62 -28.25 -8.58
N THR A 409 3.37 -27.82 -9.58
CA THR A 409 4.76 -27.37 -9.36
C THR A 409 4.79 -26.02 -8.64
N SER A 410 3.98 -25.07 -9.09
CA SER A 410 3.93 -23.73 -8.51
C SER A 410 2.53 -23.12 -8.49
N ILE A 411 2.23 -22.43 -7.39
CA ILE A 411 1.03 -21.62 -7.20
C ILE A 411 1.49 -20.20 -6.93
N THR A 412 0.96 -19.22 -7.66
CA THR A 412 1.18 -17.79 -7.40
C THR A 412 -0.17 -17.16 -7.08
N ASN A 413 -0.35 -16.68 -5.85
CA ASN A 413 -1.60 -16.10 -5.37
C ASN A 413 -1.43 -14.63 -4.98
N SER A 414 -2.02 -13.73 -5.75
CA SER A 414 -2.22 -12.32 -5.38
C SER A 414 -3.68 -12.01 -5.00
N GLY A 415 -4.61 -12.90 -5.33
CA GLY A 415 -6.03 -12.82 -4.99
C GLY A 415 -6.40 -13.57 -3.71
N THR A 416 -7.58 -14.20 -3.69
CA THR A 416 -8.08 -14.98 -2.54
C THR A 416 -8.24 -16.46 -2.89
N ILE A 417 -7.69 -17.34 -2.05
CA ILE A 417 -7.97 -18.78 -2.09
C ILE A 417 -8.63 -19.16 -0.76
N SER A 418 -9.85 -19.67 -0.81
CA SER A 418 -10.65 -19.97 0.37
C SER A 418 -11.17 -21.40 0.41
N GLY A 419 -11.12 -22.00 1.60
CA GLY A 419 -11.78 -23.26 1.92
C GLY A 419 -13.29 -23.14 2.15
N GLY A 420 -13.87 -21.95 2.02
CA GLY A 420 -15.30 -21.69 2.25
C GLY A 420 -15.65 -21.57 3.73
N SER A 421 -16.86 -21.99 4.11
CA SER A 421 -17.37 -21.88 5.48
C SER A 421 -16.58 -22.71 6.49
N ALA A 422 -16.36 -22.15 7.69
CA ALA A 422 -15.73 -22.83 8.82
C ALA A 422 -16.50 -24.12 9.22
N CYS A 423 -15.76 -25.11 9.70
CA CYS A 423 -16.31 -26.35 10.22
C CYS A 423 -17.32 -26.12 11.35
N ALA A 424 -18.30 -27.02 11.48
CA ALA A 424 -18.97 -27.20 12.77
C ALA A 424 -17.93 -27.57 13.83
N THR A 425 -18.12 -27.10 15.06
CA THR A 425 -17.14 -27.29 16.15
C THR A 425 -16.85 -28.78 16.37
N GLY A 426 -15.62 -29.21 16.09
CA GLY A 426 -15.16 -30.59 16.30
C GLY A 426 -14.79 -31.38 15.03
N ASP A 427 -15.18 -30.91 13.83
CA ASP A 427 -14.85 -31.58 12.57
C ASP A 427 -13.47 -31.14 12.04
N SER A 428 -12.48 -32.06 12.07
CA SER A 428 -11.15 -31.87 11.48
C SER A 428 -11.16 -32.28 10.01
N GLY A 429 -11.55 -31.39 9.08
CA GLY A 429 -11.79 -31.83 7.70
C GLY A 429 -12.14 -30.76 6.66
N CYS A 430 -12.80 -29.70 7.10
CA CYS A 430 -13.43 -28.68 6.26
C CYS A 430 -12.67 -27.35 6.34
N ASN A 431 -13.01 -26.42 5.43
CA ASN A 431 -12.35 -25.12 5.30
C ASN A 431 -10.84 -25.19 4.98
N LYS A 432 -10.46 -25.89 3.92
CA LYS A 432 -9.06 -25.98 3.44
C LYS A 432 -8.83 -24.99 2.31
N SER A 433 -7.96 -24.00 2.48
CA SER A 433 -7.55 -23.15 1.36
C SER A 433 -6.71 -23.96 0.36
N LEU A 434 -5.78 -24.76 0.87
CA LEU A 434 -4.86 -25.59 0.09
C LEU A 434 -4.77 -27.00 0.70
N ASP A 435 -4.85 -28.04 -0.12
CA ASP A 435 -4.69 -29.44 0.30
C ASP A 435 -3.71 -30.19 -0.60
N PHE A 436 -2.49 -30.35 -0.12
CA PHE A 436 -1.38 -31.08 -0.75
C PHE A 436 -1.02 -32.34 0.01
N SER A 437 -1.84 -32.78 0.97
CA SER A 437 -1.56 -33.93 1.83
C SER A 437 -1.27 -35.23 1.05
N THR A 438 -1.75 -35.34 -0.18
CA THR A 438 -1.51 -36.51 -1.05
C THR A 438 -0.51 -36.26 -2.18
N ALA A 439 0.07 -35.06 -2.28
CA ALA A 439 1.07 -34.73 -3.28
C ALA A 439 2.32 -35.60 -3.08
N GLN A 440 2.90 -36.08 -4.19
CA GLN A 440 4.10 -36.93 -4.19
C GLN A 440 5.39 -36.15 -4.52
N SER A 441 5.32 -34.83 -4.58
CA SER A 441 6.40 -33.94 -4.96
C SER A 441 6.20 -32.57 -4.32
N ALA A 442 7.28 -31.81 -4.17
CA ALA A 442 7.24 -30.50 -3.55
C ALA A 442 6.37 -29.51 -4.34
N VAL A 443 5.54 -28.76 -3.63
CA VAL A 443 4.76 -27.64 -4.16
C VAL A 443 5.38 -26.32 -3.72
N THR A 444 5.58 -25.37 -4.64
CA THR A 444 5.97 -24.00 -4.30
C THR A 444 4.77 -23.07 -4.33
N VAL A 445 4.44 -22.42 -3.20
CA VAL A 445 3.36 -21.43 -3.09
C VAL A 445 3.97 -20.06 -2.88
N ASN A 446 3.76 -19.14 -3.83
CA ASN A 446 4.12 -17.73 -3.73
C ASN A 446 2.85 -16.93 -3.44
N ASN A 447 2.75 -16.33 -2.26
CA ASN A 447 1.54 -15.64 -1.81
C ASN A 447 1.83 -14.16 -1.49
N SER A 448 1.10 -13.27 -2.16
CA SER A 448 0.93 -11.86 -1.77
C SER A 448 -0.53 -11.51 -1.44
N GLY A 449 -1.47 -12.43 -1.72
CA GLY A 449 -2.90 -12.29 -1.46
C GLY A 449 -3.36 -12.94 -0.15
N THR A 450 -4.60 -13.45 -0.12
CA THR A 450 -5.22 -14.06 1.06
C THR A 450 -5.40 -15.57 0.90
N LEU A 451 -4.92 -16.34 1.88
CA LEU A 451 -5.22 -17.76 2.08
C LEU A 451 -6.20 -17.87 3.26
N GLN A 452 -7.46 -18.20 2.97
CA GLN A 452 -8.56 -18.24 3.94
C GLN A 452 -9.01 -19.68 4.18
N GLY A 453 -8.55 -20.27 5.27
CA GLY A 453 -8.75 -21.69 5.62
C GLY A 453 -7.42 -22.43 5.77
N ASP A 454 -7.49 -23.61 6.35
CA ASP A 454 -6.33 -24.43 6.67
C ASP A 454 -5.55 -24.83 5.41
N ILE A 455 -4.24 -24.97 5.57
CA ILE A 455 -3.33 -25.51 4.58
C ILE A 455 -2.90 -26.88 5.05
N ARG A 456 -3.06 -27.91 4.21
CA ARG A 456 -2.49 -29.24 4.44
C ARG A 456 -1.28 -29.41 3.54
N ALA A 457 -0.09 -29.20 4.08
CA ALA A 457 1.15 -29.38 3.35
C ALA A 457 1.53 -30.86 3.25
N SER A 458 2.26 -31.18 2.19
CA SER A 458 2.93 -32.46 2.00
C SER A 458 4.24 -32.50 2.80
N THR A 459 4.82 -33.69 2.91
CA THR A 459 6.17 -33.88 3.43
C THR A 459 7.19 -34.17 2.32
N HIS A 460 7.06 -33.49 1.18
CA HIS A 460 8.01 -33.58 0.06
C HIS A 460 8.89 -32.33 -0.08
N GLY A 461 8.92 -31.46 0.93
CA GLY A 461 9.70 -30.21 0.92
C GLY A 461 8.96 -29.03 0.28
N ASP A 462 7.64 -28.92 0.50
CA ASP A 462 6.86 -27.77 0.04
C ASP A 462 7.46 -26.44 0.54
N THR A 463 7.33 -25.39 -0.25
CA THR A 463 7.87 -24.07 0.08
C THR A 463 6.77 -23.02 -0.02
N PHE A 464 6.55 -22.28 1.07
CA PHE A 464 5.59 -21.18 1.14
C PHE A 464 6.33 -19.85 1.24
N ASN A 465 6.37 -19.11 0.13
CA ASN A 465 6.98 -17.78 0.04
C ASN A 465 5.89 -16.72 0.19
N PHE A 466 6.05 -15.82 1.16
CA PHE A 466 5.17 -14.68 1.38
C PHE A 466 5.88 -13.38 1.04
N THR A 467 5.31 -12.62 0.11
CA THR A 467 5.74 -11.26 -0.27
C THR A 467 4.75 -10.19 0.22
N GLY A 468 3.98 -10.55 1.26
CA GLY A 468 2.85 -9.82 1.81
C GLY A 468 1.64 -10.73 2.02
N GLY A 469 0.48 -10.11 2.22
CA GLY A 469 -0.80 -10.82 2.25
C GLY A 469 -1.17 -11.43 3.60
N ASN A 470 -2.16 -12.33 3.59
CA ASN A 470 -2.79 -12.87 4.80
C ASN A 470 -2.81 -14.40 4.80
N LEU A 471 -2.49 -14.99 5.96
CA LEU A 471 -2.74 -16.39 6.29
C LEU A 471 -3.83 -16.47 7.37
N ASN A 472 -4.98 -17.02 7.01
CA ASN A 472 -6.12 -17.20 7.91
C ASN A 472 -6.60 -18.64 8.00
N GLY A 473 -5.77 -19.49 8.61
CA GLY A 473 -6.02 -20.91 8.85
C GLY A 473 -4.72 -21.64 9.16
N SER A 474 -4.80 -22.76 9.87
CA SER A 474 -3.64 -23.52 10.35
C SER A 474 -2.86 -24.16 9.22
N LEU A 475 -1.54 -24.29 9.39
CA LEU A 475 -0.70 -25.10 8.51
C LEU A 475 -0.47 -26.47 9.15
N TRP A 476 -1.10 -27.49 8.57
CA TRP A 476 -0.95 -28.89 8.93
C TRP A 476 0.15 -29.55 8.10
N VAL A 477 0.99 -30.35 8.76
CA VAL A 477 2.07 -31.11 8.12
C VAL A 477 1.84 -32.59 8.40
N GLN A 478 1.41 -33.33 7.39
CA GLN A 478 1.00 -34.73 7.53
C GLN A 478 2.04 -35.67 6.89
N GLY A 479 2.52 -36.65 7.67
CA GLY A 479 3.46 -37.67 7.20
C GLY A 479 4.87 -37.54 7.80
N SER A 480 5.81 -38.35 7.30
CA SER A 480 7.15 -38.53 7.88
C SER A 480 8.29 -38.30 6.88
N GLY A 481 8.18 -37.28 6.03
CA GLY A 481 9.19 -36.92 5.02
C GLY A 481 9.89 -35.58 5.28
N THR A 482 10.27 -34.88 4.22
CA THR A 482 10.84 -33.52 4.29
C THR A 482 9.74 -32.51 4.60
N ALA A 483 9.74 -31.96 5.80
CA ALA A 483 8.79 -30.94 6.24
C ALA A 483 8.85 -29.65 5.36
N PRO A 484 7.75 -28.88 5.29
CA PRO A 484 7.70 -27.67 4.47
C PRO A 484 8.52 -26.53 5.08
N SER A 485 8.91 -25.54 4.26
CA SER A 485 9.57 -24.31 4.71
C SER A 485 8.72 -23.08 4.41
N ILE A 486 8.74 -22.10 5.32
CA ILE A 486 8.07 -20.80 5.15
C ILE A 486 9.14 -19.71 5.02
N ASN A 487 9.01 -18.85 4.01
CA ASN A 487 9.88 -17.70 3.79
C ASN A 487 9.04 -16.42 3.70
N VAL A 488 9.36 -15.40 4.50
CA VAL A 488 8.78 -14.05 4.39
C VAL A 488 9.82 -13.14 3.75
N THR A 489 9.60 -12.76 2.50
CA THR A 489 10.66 -12.21 1.63
C THR A 489 10.51 -10.73 1.31
N SER A 490 9.31 -10.17 1.40
CA SER A 490 9.06 -8.72 1.31
C SER A 490 7.73 -8.33 1.97
N GLY A 491 7.55 -7.04 2.25
CA GLY A 491 6.28 -6.50 2.74
C GLY A 491 5.93 -6.92 4.17
N THR A 492 4.62 -6.84 4.49
CA THR A 492 4.05 -7.31 5.74
C THR A 492 3.13 -8.49 5.47
N THR A 493 3.45 -9.64 6.04
CA THR A 493 2.61 -10.84 6.03
C THR A 493 1.85 -10.92 7.34
N THR A 494 0.52 -10.92 7.27
CA THR A 494 -0.31 -10.99 8.47
C THR A 494 -0.86 -12.39 8.68
N VAL A 495 -0.67 -12.88 9.88
CA VAL A 495 -1.17 -14.14 10.37
C VAL A 495 -2.39 -13.84 11.25
N ALA A 496 -3.55 -14.27 10.80
CA ALA A 496 -4.84 -13.89 11.39
C ALA A 496 -5.78 -15.09 11.48
N GLY A 497 -6.12 -15.57 12.67
CA GLY A 497 -7.04 -16.71 12.85
C GLY A 497 -7.02 -17.18 14.31
N SER A 498 -8.02 -17.92 14.80
CA SER A 498 -8.07 -18.31 16.23
C SER A 498 -8.46 -19.76 16.49
N PRO A 499 -7.71 -20.48 17.35
CA PRO A 499 -6.24 -20.41 17.51
C PRO A 499 -5.54 -21.03 16.30
N LEU A 500 -4.43 -20.42 15.89
CA LEU A 500 -3.66 -20.85 14.72
C LEU A 500 -2.44 -21.68 15.12
N THR A 501 -2.25 -22.83 14.46
CA THR A 501 -1.01 -23.60 14.56
C THR A 501 -0.30 -23.69 13.21
N ILE A 502 0.97 -23.33 13.17
CA ILE A 502 1.87 -23.59 12.04
C ILE A 502 2.72 -24.80 12.39
N GLY A 503 2.67 -25.84 11.55
CA GLY A 503 3.26 -27.15 11.88
C GLY A 503 2.35 -27.95 12.81
N GLN A 504 1.04 -27.99 12.51
CA GLN A 504 0.09 -28.85 13.21
C GLN A 504 0.39 -30.31 12.84
N ASP A 505 0.44 -31.19 13.84
CA ASP A 505 0.95 -32.57 13.85
C ASP A 505 2.47 -32.72 13.75
N ASN A 506 3.11 -32.09 12.77
CA ASN A 506 4.56 -32.12 12.60
C ASN A 506 5.14 -30.71 12.42
N PRO A 507 6.34 -30.44 12.95
CA PRO A 507 6.97 -29.14 12.80
C PRO A 507 7.33 -28.84 11.34
N ILE A 508 7.31 -27.56 10.97
CA ILE A 508 7.88 -27.10 9.70
C ILE A 508 9.40 -27.22 9.74
N ARG A 509 10.03 -27.39 8.58
CA ARG A 509 11.48 -27.48 8.46
C ARG A 509 12.17 -26.19 8.87
N SER A 510 11.67 -25.05 8.39
CA SER A 510 12.24 -23.75 8.72
C SER A 510 11.25 -22.60 8.53
N LEU A 511 11.45 -21.54 9.32
CA LEU A 511 10.84 -20.22 9.13
C LEU A 511 11.96 -19.20 8.88
N THR A 512 11.95 -18.58 7.70
CA THR A 512 12.93 -17.56 7.30
C THR A 512 12.26 -16.21 7.14
N ILE A 513 12.82 -15.15 7.75
CA ILE A 513 12.33 -13.77 7.62
C ILE A 513 13.43 -12.87 7.03
N SER A 514 13.17 -12.28 5.86
CA SER A 514 14.14 -11.48 5.12
C SER A 514 14.30 -10.05 5.66
N ASN A 515 15.38 -9.38 5.24
CA ASN A 515 15.70 -7.99 5.57
C ASN A 515 14.54 -7.04 5.26
N GLY A 516 14.18 -6.20 6.24
CA GLY A 516 13.16 -5.15 6.08
C GLY A 516 11.72 -5.67 5.95
N THR A 517 11.48 -6.94 6.29
CA THR A 517 10.15 -7.56 6.19
C THR A 517 9.49 -7.72 7.55
N THR A 518 8.15 -7.80 7.57
CA THR A 518 7.37 -7.97 8.80
C THR A 518 6.51 -9.22 8.74
N LEU A 519 6.63 -10.08 9.76
CA LEU A 519 5.66 -11.13 10.06
C LEU A 519 4.80 -10.69 11.24
N ALA A 520 3.52 -10.39 10.98
CA ALA A 520 2.61 -9.85 11.98
C ALA A 520 1.57 -10.88 12.44
N PHE A 521 1.21 -10.86 13.72
CA PHE A 521 0.18 -11.71 14.31
C PHE A 521 -0.93 -10.86 14.90
N SER A 522 -2.16 -11.12 14.48
CA SER A 522 -3.34 -10.41 14.99
C SER A 522 -4.05 -11.16 16.12
N ARG A 523 -3.69 -12.42 16.35
CA ARG A 523 -4.25 -13.32 17.38
C ARG A 523 -3.16 -14.26 17.89
N ASP A 524 -3.48 -14.99 18.97
CA ASP A 524 -2.57 -15.98 19.56
C ASP A 524 -2.23 -17.08 18.55
N ALA A 525 -0.96 -17.44 18.48
CA ALA A 525 -0.44 -18.40 17.52
C ALA A 525 0.62 -19.33 18.13
N THR A 526 0.71 -20.54 17.58
CA THR A 526 1.77 -21.51 17.87
C THR A 526 2.50 -21.87 16.59
N ILE A 527 3.82 -21.89 16.61
CA ILE A 527 4.65 -22.29 15.48
C ILE A 527 5.60 -23.39 15.94
N ASN A 528 5.46 -24.56 15.35
CA ASN A 528 6.33 -25.71 15.55
C ASN A 528 7.34 -25.73 14.40
N LEU A 529 8.62 -25.57 14.67
CA LEU A 529 9.64 -25.37 13.63
C LEU A 529 10.99 -26.01 13.97
N GLY A 530 11.75 -26.35 12.95
CA GLY A 530 13.09 -26.94 13.08
C GLY A 530 14.25 -25.99 13.03
N ALA A 531 14.12 -24.88 12.31
CA ALA A 531 15.09 -23.80 12.33
C ALA A 531 14.38 -22.45 12.20
N PHE A 532 14.79 -21.48 13.00
CA PHE A 532 14.37 -20.10 12.85
C PHE A 532 15.53 -19.27 12.29
N SER A 533 15.32 -18.60 11.15
CA SER A 533 16.36 -17.83 10.46
C SER A 533 15.89 -16.44 10.07
N PHE A 534 16.78 -15.45 10.15
CA PHE A 534 16.46 -14.09 9.75
C PHE A 534 17.66 -13.32 9.20
N SER A 535 17.37 -12.29 8.41
CA SER A 535 18.37 -11.35 7.89
C SER A 535 18.04 -9.89 8.28
N GLY A 536 19.04 -9.02 8.22
CA GLY A 536 19.07 -7.81 9.06
C GLY A 536 17.89 -6.89 8.80
N GLY A 537 17.18 -6.43 9.84
CA GLY A 537 15.98 -5.59 9.66
C GLY A 537 14.66 -6.36 9.65
N ALA A 538 14.67 -7.69 9.82
CA ALA A 538 13.47 -8.49 10.00
C ALA A 538 12.69 -8.06 11.26
N THR A 539 11.37 -7.93 11.13
CA THR A 539 10.45 -7.59 12.22
C THR A 539 9.45 -8.71 12.44
N ILE A 540 9.24 -9.09 13.70
CA ILE A 540 8.13 -9.94 14.11
C ILE A 540 7.24 -9.13 15.03
N ASP A 541 5.98 -8.94 14.65
CA ASP A 541 5.02 -8.10 15.36
C ASP A 541 3.89 -8.97 15.91
N ASN A 542 3.82 -9.16 17.23
CA ASN A 542 2.73 -9.94 17.83
C ASN A 542 1.53 -9.09 18.25
N GLY A 543 1.54 -7.77 18.04
CA GLY A 543 0.49 -6.90 18.54
C GLY A 543 0.24 -7.13 20.04
N THR A 544 -0.99 -7.40 20.43
CA THR A 544 -1.37 -7.76 21.81
C THR A 544 -1.45 -9.28 22.04
N SER A 545 -0.91 -10.09 21.13
CA SER A 545 -1.13 -11.54 21.09
C SER A 545 0.04 -12.32 21.69
N LYS A 546 -0.27 -13.51 22.22
CA LYS A 546 0.73 -14.50 22.63
C LYS A 546 1.18 -15.31 21.43
N VAL A 547 2.48 -15.35 21.15
CA VAL A 547 3.01 -16.23 20.09
C VAL A 547 4.00 -17.22 20.69
N THR A 548 3.74 -18.51 20.48
CA THR A 548 4.57 -19.61 20.99
C THR A 548 5.42 -20.19 19.86
N LEU A 549 6.73 -20.23 20.05
CA LEU A 549 7.73 -20.80 19.14
C LEU A 549 8.29 -22.07 19.79
N ASN A 550 7.90 -23.21 19.24
CA ASN A 550 8.37 -24.52 19.68
C ASN A 550 9.47 -24.99 18.74
N HIS A 551 10.70 -25.06 19.26
CA HIS A 551 11.89 -25.45 18.52
C HIS A 551 12.12 -26.96 18.58
N TYR A 552 12.37 -27.60 17.44
CA TYR A 552 12.59 -29.03 17.27
C TYR A 552 14.00 -29.31 16.73
N ASP A 553 15.00 -29.31 17.61
CA ASP A 553 16.42 -29.48 17.26
C ASP A 553 16.73 -30.84 16.61
N GLY A 554 15.89 -31.85 16.86
CA GLY A 554 16.01 -33.18 16.25
C GLY A 554 15.97 -33.19 14.72
N MET A 555 15.56 -32.10 14.06
CA MET A 555 15.58 -31.98 12.59
C MET A 555 16.93 -31.60 11.99
N ASN A 556 17.91 -31.17 12.79
CA ASN A 556 19.27 -30.85 12.35
C ASN A 556 19.33 -29.86 11.16
N VAL A 557 18.51 -28.80 11.22
CA VAL A 557 18.50 -27.73 10.22
C VAL A 557 19.27 -26.53 10.79
N PRO A 558 20.28 -25.98 10.09
CA PRO A 558 21.04 -24.85 10.61
C PRO A 558 20.18 -23.58 10.75
N GLU A 559 20.34 -22.87 11.87
CA GLU A 559 19.85 -21.51 12.03
C GLU A 559 20.83 -20.50 11.42
N SER A 560 20.30 -19.38 10.91
CA SER A 560 21.11 -18.29 10.38
C SER A 560 20.58 -16.94 10.87
N GLN A 561 21.49 -16.11 11.38
CA GLN A 561 21.20 -14.74 11.79
C GLN A 561 22.21 -13.80 11.16
N SER A 562 21.71 -12.76 10.49
CA SER A 562 22.52 -11.67 9.96
C SER A 562 21.84 -10.35 10.31
N GLY A 563 22.55 -9.41 10.93
CA GLY A 563 21.99 -8.11 11.35
C GLY A 563 20.98 -8.18 12.50
N SER A 564 20.17 -7.12 12.67
CA SER A 564 19.25 -6.98 13.82
C SER A 564 17.89 -7.62 13.57
N LEU A 565 17.36 -8.33 14.58
CA LEU A 565 15.97 -8.80 14.66
C LEU A 565 15.15 -7.86 15.55
N TYR A 566 13.98 -7.44 15.08
CA TYR A 566 13.06 -6.60 15.85
C TYR A 566 11.86 -7.40 16.36
N PHE A 567 11.71 -7.47 17.69
CA PHE A 567 10.49 -7.96 18.34
C PHE A 567 9.58 -6.77 18.64
N LYS A 568 8.56 -6.58 17.81
CA LYS A 568 7.56 -5.55 18.04
C LYS A 568 6.40 -6.14 18.84
N THR A 569 5.98 -5.42 19.87
CA THR A 569 4.85 -5.80 20.74
C THR A 569 3.98 -4.59 21.03
N THR A 570 2.69 -4.81 21.27
CA THR A 570 1.76 -3.78 21.73
C THR A 570 1.40 -4.02 23.19
N ILE A 571 1.60 -3.01 24.02
CA ILE A 571 1.13 -2.91 25.40
C ILE A 571 -0.16 -2.08 25.37
N ASN A 572 -1.31 -2.72 25.56
CA ASN A 572 -2.60 -2.05 25.61
C ASN A 572 -3.03 -1.88 27.07
N ALA A 573 -2.62 -0.76 27.66
CA ALA A 573 -2.94 -0.40 29.03
C ALA A 573 -4.44 -0.19 29.25
N ASN A 574 -5.21 0.11 28.21
CA ASN A 574 -6.66 0.26 28.32
C ASN A 574 -7.37 -1.08 28.53
N THR A 575 -6.84 -2.18 27.96
CA THR A 575 -7.44 -3.52 28.07
C THR A 575 -6.72 -4.43 29.06
N GLY A 576 -5.57 -4.01 29.61
CA GLY A 576 -4.72 -4.85 30.45
C GLY A 576 -4.18 -6.06 29.71
N LYS A 577 -3.79 -5.87 28.44
CA LYS A 577 -3.21 -6.94 27.60
C LYS A 577 -1.99 -6.42 26.87
N HIS A 578 -0.97 -7.27 26.76
CA HIS A 578 0.18 -7.03 25.91
C HIS A 578 0.58 -8.29 25.14
N GLY A 579 1.31 -8.10 24.04
CA GLY A 579 1.88 -9.21 23.29
C GLY A 579 3.17 -9.71 23.91
N TYR A 580 3.34 -11.02 23.98
CA TYR A 580 4.60 -11.63 24.42
C TYR A 580 4.92 -12.91 23.64
N TRP A 581 6.21 -13.23 23.57
CA TRP A 581 6.74 -14.40 22.89
C TRP A 581 7.03 -15.49 23.90
N VAL A 582 6.64 -16.72 23.61
CA VAL A 582 7.01 -17.89 24.38
C VAL A 582 7.93 -18.75 23.54
N PHE A 583 9.14 -19.00 24.02
CA PHE A 583 10.07 -19.93 23.42
C PHE A 583 10.07 -21.21 24.24
N THR A 584 9.96 -22.34 23.52
CA THR A 584 9.99 -23.67 24.09
C THR A 584 10.87 -24.55 23.22
N GLN A 585 11.63 -25.44 23.81
CA GLN A 585 12.26 -26.56 23.14
C GLN A 585 11.35 -27.78 23.25
N ALA A 586 10.86 -28.25 22.11
CA ALA A 586 9.92 -29.36 22.07
C ALA A 586 10.61 -30.73 21.98
N SER A 587 11.76 -30.83 21.30
CA SER A 587 12.54 -32.06 21.21
C SER A 587 13.98 -31.81 20.75
N GLY A 588 14.85 -32.83 20.92
CA GLY A 588 16.26 -32.79 20.52
C GLY A 588 17.20 -32.62 21.70
N THR A 589 18.47 -32.29 21.43
CA THR A 589 19.46 -32.01 22.47
C THR A 589 19.19 -30.66 23.12
N PRO A 590 19.16 -30.54 24.46
CA PRO A 590 18.88 -29.28 25.12
C PRO A 590 19.79 -28.13 24.70
N ASP A 591 19.20 -27.11 24.08
CA ASP A 591 19.83 -25.81 23.97
C ASP A 591 19.97 -25.25 25.37
N THR A 592 21.19 -24.86 25.73
CA THR A 592 21.45 -24.27 27.05
C THR A 592 21.42 -22.75 27.03
N THR A 593 21.36 -22.16 25.84
CA THR A 593 21.49 -20.71 25.63
C THR A 593 20.43 -20.13 24.70
N MET A 594 20.17 -18.84 24.85
CA MET A 594 19.37 -18.03 23.91
C MET A 594 20.21 -16.89 23.35
N PHE A 595 19.84 -16.45 22.14
CA PHE A 595 20.42 -15.28 21.47
C PHE A 595 21.95 -15.37 21.34
N SER A 596 22.48 -16.58 21.09
CA SER A 596 23.93 -16.82 20.96
C SER A 596 24.57 -16.12 19.75
N THR A 597 23.77 -15.83 18.73
CA THR A 597 24.19 -15.29 17.43
C THR A 597 23.92 -13.79 17.25
N GLY A 598 23.27 -13.13 18.23
CA GLY A 598 23.07 -11.67 18.25
C GLY A 598 22.00 -11.21 19.24
N ALA A 599 22.06 -9.95 19.69
CA ALA A 599 21.04 -9.37 20.57
C ALA A 599 19.83 -8.88 19.75
N PRO A 600 18.60 -9.34 20.04
CA PRO A 600 17.42 -8.78 19.42
C PRO A 600 17.08 -7.38 19.99
N ILE A 601 16.28 -6.63 19.25
CA ILE A 601 15.81 -5.30 19.61
C ILE A 601 14.30 -5.37 19.86
N ILE A 602 13.86 -5.00 21.05
CA ILE A 602 12.45 -4.94 21.40
C ILE A 602 11.91 -3.54 21.07
N VAL A 603 10.76 -3.49 20.40
CA VAL A 603 10.07 -2.24 20.03
C VAL A 603 8.65 -2.30 20.58
N PRO A 604 8.43 -1.82 21.82
CA PRO A 604 7.08 -1.74 22.35
C PRO A 604 6.29 -0.65 21.65
N THR A 605 4.98 -0.79 21.62
CA THR A 605 4.03 0.27 21.28
C THR A 605 3.03 0.35 22.40
N VAL A 606 2.59 1.54 22.78
CA VAL A 606 1.68 1.72 23.92
C VAL A 606 0.36 2.29 23.44
N VAL A 607 -0.72 1.61 23.79
CA VAL A 607 -2.09 2.10 23.65
C VAL A 607 -2.60 2.43 25.06
N GLY A 608 -2.91 3.70 25.29
CA GLY A 608 -3.29 4.22 26.62
C GLY A 608 -2.08 4.72 27.42
N THR A 609 -2.22 4.78 28.75
CA THR A 609 -1.18 5.26 29.65
C THR A 609 -0.61 4.11 30.49
N ALA A 610 0.66 3.79 30.28
CA ALA A 610 1.38 2.82 31.11
C ALA A 610 1.89 3.50 32.38
N ALA A 611 1.63 2.92 33.56
CA ALA A 611 2.07 3.49 34.82
C ALA A 611 3.60 3.41 34.97
N LEU A 612 4.18 4.38 35.69
CA LEU A 612 5.61 4.37 36.02
C LEU A 612 5.94 3.10 36.83
N GLY A 613 6.99 2.38 36.43
CA GLY A 613 7.42 1.15 37.08
C GLY A 613 6.65 -0.10 36.67
N SER A 614 5.62 0.00 35.81
CA SER A 614 4.94 -1.16 35.23
C SER A 614 5.95 -2.08 34.52
N LYS A 615 5.78 -3.38 34.73
CA LYS A 615 6.60 -4.46 34.17
C LYS A 615 5.77 -5.30 33.21
N TYR A 616 6.33 -5.64 32.06
CA TYR A 616 5.69 -6.47 31.04
C TYR A 616 6.65 -7.56 30.59
N ILE A 617 6.23 -8.82 30.61
CA ILE A 617 6.98 -9.91 30.01
C ILE A 617 6.85 -9.77 28.51
N VAL A 618 7.96 -9.70 27.79
CA VAL A 618 7.93 -9.62 26.32
C VAL A 618 8.49 -10.88 25.68
N ILE A 619 9.37 -11.58 26.38
CA ILE A 619 9.89 -12.89 25.98
C ILE A 619 9.90 -13.77 27.22
N GLN A 620 9.36 -14.98 27.10
CA GLN A 620 9.37 -16.01 28.11
C GLN A 620 9.97 -17.26 27.51
N ASP A 621 11.05 -17.74 28.07
CA ASP A 621 11.65 -19.02 27.71
C ASP A 621 11.28 -20.06 28.75
N THR A 622 10.55 -21.10 28.33
CA THR A 622 10.03 -22.10 29.26
C THR A 622 11.08 -23.09 29.74
N ASP A 623 12.19 -23.21 29.01
CA ASP A 623 13.28 -24.14 29.31
C ASP A 623 14.37 -23.53 30.20
N GLY A 624 14.24 -22.25 30.55
CA GLY A 624 15.16 -21.59 31.48
C GLY A 624 16.57 -21.40 30.93
N ARG A 625 16.71 -21.29 29.61
CA ARG A 625 17.99 -21.13 28.90
C ARG A 625 18.69 -19.84 29.32
N THR A 626 20.03 -19.87 29.25
CA THR A 626 20.87 -18.73 29.59
C THR A 626 20.92 -17.72 28.44
N ILE A 627 20.60 -16.46 28.71
CA ILE A 627 20.69 -15.39 27.71
C ILE A 627 22.16 -15.02 27.49
N VAL A 628 22.69 -15.26 26.29
CA VAL A 628 24.08 -14.90 25.94
C VAL A 628 24.19 -13.42 25.59
N ASN A 629 23.30 -12.94 24.72
CA ASN A 629 23.22 -11.54 24.34
C ASN A 629 21.89 -10.96 24.81
N MET A 630 21.95 -10.03 25.78
CA MET A 630 20.75 -9.40 26.33
C MET A 630 20.03 -8.57 25.25
N PRO A 631 18.70 -8.73 25.10
CA PRO A 631 17.92 -7.86 24.23
C PRO A 631 18.08 -6.39 24.61
N THR A 632 18.07 -5.52 23.60
CA THR A 632 17.98 -4.07 23.78
C THR A 632 16.55 -3.62 23.54
N VAL A 633 16.20 -2.40 23.94
CA VAL A 633 14.86 -1.82 23.70
C VAL A 633 14.99 -0.44 23.08
N VAL A 634 14.11 -0.14 22.13
CA VAL A 634 13.91 1.22 21.63
C VAL A 634 12.87 1.91 22.52
N ASN A 635 13.22 3.05 23.08
CA ASN A 635 12.25 3.89 23.78
C ASN A 635 11.17 4.36 22.78
N SER A 636 9.91 4.19 23.14
CA SER A 636 8.79 4.38 22.21
C SER A 636 7.49 4.63 22.99
N GLY A 637 6.47 5.13 22.30
CA GLY A 637 5.17 5.46 22.91
C GLY A 637 5.23 6.59 23.94
N GLY A 638 6.30 7.39 23.95
CA GLY A 638 6.52 8.44 24.94
C GLY A 638 7.18 7.95 26.23
N TYR A 639 7.64 6.68 26.30
CA TYR A 639 8.20 6.09 27.50
C TYR A 639 9.67 5.68 27.33
N THR A 640 10.41 5.76 28.44
CA THR A 640 11.69 5.09 28.58
C THR A 640 11.44 3.66 29.02
N TRP A 641 12.07 2.70 28.33
CA TRP A 641 11.97 1.29 28.64
C TRP A 641 13.31 0.77 29.09
N ARG A 642 13.28 -0.10 30.09
CA ARG A 642 14.46 -0.83 30.55
C ARG A 642 14.23 -2.31 30.37
N VAL A 643 15.18 -2.99 29.75
CA VAL A 643 15.20 -4.44 29.64
C VAL A 643 15.89 -5.02 30.86
N SER A 644 15.31 -6.06 31.43
CA SER A 644 15.94 -6.90 32.45
C SER A 644 15.56 -8.36 32.22
N SER A 645 16.32 -9.28 32.80
CA SER A 645 15.95 -10.71 32.85
C SER A 645 15.65 -11.13 34.28
N VAL A 646 14.67 -12.03 34.45
CA VAL A 646 14.33 -12.64 35.74
C VAL A 646 14.02 -14.12 35.52
N THR A 647 14.59 -14.95 36.39
CA THR A 647 14.31 -16.39 36.47
C THR A 647 13.59 -16.67 37.78
N GLY A 648 12.47 -17.40 37.75
CA GLY A 648 11.77 -17.83 38.98
C GLY A 648 10.23 -17.83 38.88
N ALA A 649 9.60 -18.54 39.82
CA ALA A 649 8.15 -18.73 39.88
C ALA A 649 7.45 -17.75 40.85
N GLY A 650 6.12 -17.63 40.72
CA GLY A 650 5.26 -17.00 41.74
C GLY A 650 5.12 -15.48 41.64
N GLN A 651 5.65 -14.86 40.58
CA GLN A 651 5.40 -13.46 40.22
C GLN A 651 4.53 -13.41 38.95
N ALA A 652 3.80 -12.31 38.80
CA ALA A 652 3.11 -11.96 37.57
C ALA A 652 3.50 -10.54 37.16
N ASP A 653 3.42 -10.24 35.88
CA ASP A 653 3.66 -8.89 35.38
C ASP A 653 2.42 -8.00 35.54
N THR A 654 2.47 -6.78 35.01
CA THR A 654 1.40 -5.77 35.20
C THR A 654 0.05 -6.24 34.65
N ASP A 655 0.06 -7.06 33.60
CA ASP A 655 -1.15 -7.56 32.94
C ASP A 655 -1.51 -8.99 33.40
N GLY A 656 -0.80 -9.51 34.41
CA GLY A 656 -1.09 -10.81 35.03
C GLY A 656 -0.44 -12.02 34.34
N VAL A 657 0.52 -11.82 33.42
CA VAL A 657 1.27 -12.93 32.82
C VAL A 657 2.22 -13.50 33.87
N SER A 658 2.06 -14.79 34.20
CA SER A 658 2.85 -15.48 35.21
C SER A 658 4.27 -15.76 34.70
N TYR A 659 5.25 -15.59 35.59
CA TYR A 659 6.65 -15.83 35.26
C TYR A 659 6.86 -17.33 35.01
N GLY A 660 6.14 -18.23 35.68
CA GLY A 660 6.30 -19.68 35.52
C GLY A 660 7.51 -20.25 36.25
N THR A 661 7.47 -21.53 36.61
CA THR A 661 8.59 -22.20 37.30
C THR A 661 9.63 -22.67 36.28
N GLY A 662 10.91 -22.39 36.55
CA GLY A 662 12.01 -22.83 35.67
C GLY A 662 12.17 -21.99 34.39
N THR A 663 11.41 -20.91 34.24
CA THR A 663 11.45 -20.06 33.06
C THR A 663 12.47 -18.92 33.20
N THR A 664 12.98 -18.45 32.07
CA THR A 664 13.75 -17.21 31.96
C THR A 664 12.90 -16.17 31.24
N ASN A 665 12.62 -15.04 31.89
CA ASN A 665 11.72 -14.00 31.37
C ASN A 665 12.50 -12.72 31.07
N ILE A 666 12.32 -12.16 29.87
CA ILE A 666 12.74 -10.80 29.53
C ILE A 666 11.59 -9.84 29.84
N ILE A 667 11.88 -8.85 30.67
CA ILE A 667 10.91 -7.90 31.18
C ILE A 667 11.25 -6.50 30.69
N LEU A 668 10.25 -5.83 30.13
CA LEU A 668 10.26 -4.38 29.94
C LEU A 668 9.72 -3.70 31.18
N THR A 669 10.49 -2.77 31.74
CA THR A 669 10.05 -1.89 32.82
C THR A 669 9.88 -0.47 32.29
N ASN A 670 8.71 0.14 32.53
CA ASN A 670 8.47 1.54 32.22
C ASN A 670 9.25 2.44 33.18
N GLY A 671 10.23 3.17 32.66
CA GLY A 671 11.06 4.13 33.38
C GLY A 671 10.47 5.55 33.47
N GLY A 672 9.28 5.78 32.89
CA GLY A 672 8.63 7.09 32.84
C GLY A 672 8.73 7.74 31.46
N ALA A 673 8.43 9.03 31.36
CA ALA A 673 8.42 9.75 30.09
C ALA A 673 9.82 9.78 29.44
N ASN A 674 9.89 9.53 28.13
CA ASN A 674 11.09 9.75 27.33
C ASN A 674 11.19 11.21 26.85
N ALA A 675 12.25 11.51 26.09
CA ALA A 675 12.49 12.83 25.51
C ALA A 675 11.25 13.46 24.85
N ALA A 676 10.47 12.67 24.11
CA ALA A 676 9.25 13.12 23.45
C ALA A 676 8.14 13.47 24.45
N GLY A 677 7.98 12.65 25.50
CA GLY A 677 6.99 12.86 26.55
C GLY A 677 7.35 14.00 27.53
N THR A 678 8.63 14.35 27.65
CA THR A 678 9.12 15.45 28.51
C THR A 678 9.28 16.78 27.77
N ALA A 679 9.18 16.79 26.44
CA ALA A 679 9.46 17.97 25.63
C ALA A 679 8.41 19.06 25.89
N THR A 680 8.82 20.21 26.45
CA THR A 680 7.93 21.35 26.72
C THR A 680 8.47 22.63 26.08
N GLY A 681 7.63 23.67 26.03
CA GLY A 681 8.00 24.98 25.51
C GLY A 681 8.38 24.98 24.03
N VAL A 682 9.15 25.99 23.65
CA VAL A 682 9.62 26.28 22.28
C VAL A 682 10.50 25.18 21.67
N ASN A 683 11.24 24.44 22.49
CA ASN A 683 12.13 23.37 22.04
C ASN A 683 11.40 22.02 21.88
N GLY A 684 10.24 21.83 22.52
CA GLY A 684 9.61 20.52 22.59
C GLY A 684 8.88 20.05 21.32
N ARG A 685 8.29 20.96 20.53
CA ARG A 685 7.34 20.56 19.48
C ARG A 685 8.00 19.92 18.25
N GLY A 686 9.18 20.40 17.84
CA GLY A 686 9.95 19.76 16.76
C GLY A 686 10.46 18.39 17.19
N LEU A 687 10.96 18.30 18.43
CA LEU A 687 11.41 17.04 19.04
C LEU A 687 10.29 15.99 19.07
N SER A 688 9.09 16.38 19.55
CA SER A 688 7.94 15.46 19.64
C SER A 688 7.48 14.98 18.26
N ALA A 689 7.46 15.88 17.27
CA ALA A 689 7.06 15.53 15.90
C ALA A 689 8.00 14.49 15.26
N LEU A 690 9.30 14.59 15.53
CA LEU A 690 10.30 13.65 15.03
C LEU A 690 10.33 12.34 15.82
N ALA A 691 10.15 12.40 17.14
CA ALA A 691 10.16 11.22 17.99
C ALA A 691 9.02 10.23 17.68
N SER A 692 7.92 10.72 17.09
CA SER A 692 6.80 9.91 16.60
C SER A 692 6.89 9.53 15.12
N TYR A 693 8.07 9.67 14.49
CA TYR A 693 8.26 9.35 13.08
C TYR A 693 8.05 7.86 12.80
N THR A 694 7.19 7.54 11.83
CA THR A 694 6.86 6.17 11.40
C THR A 694 7.16 5.91 9.91
N GLY A 695 7.92 6.79 9.26
CA GLY A 695 8.30 6.63 7.86
C GLY A 695 9.43 5.61 7.65
N ASN A 696 9.86 5.44 6.41
CA ASN A 696 10.81 4.40 6.00
C ASN A 696 12.25 4.92 5.75
N ASN A 697 12.52 6.23 5.85
CA ASN A 697 13.88 6.77 5.78
C ASN A 697 14.73 6.27 6.96
N SER A 698 15.72 5.41 6.70
CA SER A 698 16.57 4.77 7.70
C SER A 698 17.39 5.77 8.54
N THR A 699 17.85 6.87 7.94
CA THR A 699 18.59 7.93 8.66
C THR A 699 17.68 8.68 9.62
N MET A 700 16.44 8.96 9.21
CA MET A 700 15.44 9.61 10.07
C MET A 700 14.92 8.68 11.17
N THR A 701 14.77 7.39 10.88
CA THR A 701 14.48 6.35 11.88
C THR A 701 15.60 6.26 12.92
N ALA A 702 16.86 6.26 12.48
CA ALA A 702 18.01 6.27 13.39
C ALA A 702 18.03 7.53 14.28
N LEU A 703 17.74 8.69 13.71
CA LEU A 703 17.64 9.95 14.47
C LEU A 703 16.48 9.96 15.47
N SER A 704 15.29 9.47 15.08
CA SER A 704 14.14 9.30 15.97
C SER A 704 14.47 8.36 17.14
N ASN A 705 15.14 7.24 16.86
CA ASN A 705 15.59 6.32 17.91
C ASN A 705 16.58 6.98 18.87
N ALA A 706 17.55 7.75 18.35
CA ALA A 706 18.50 8.49 19.19
C ALA A 706 17.80 9.51 20.10
N ILE A 707 16.83 10.27 19.55
CA ILE A 707 16.01 11.21 20.31
C ILE A 707 15.26 10.51 21.45
N ASN A 708 14.56 9.41 21.12
CA ASN A 708 13.80 8.67 22.11
C ASN A 708 14.69 8.09 23.23
N ASN A 709 15.98 7.88 22.96
CA ASN A 709 16.96 7.38 23.91
C ASN A 709 17.68 8.47 24.72
N LEU A 710 17.39 9.76 24.49
CA LEU A 710 17.91 10.83 25.34
C LEU A 710 17.29 10.76 26.74
N THR A 711 18.14 10.87 27.76
CA THR A 711 17.74 10.77 29.17
C THR A 711 18.05 12.03 29.99
N SER A 712 18.97 12.88 29.50
CA SER A 712 19.33 14.14 30.15
C SER A 712 18.41 15.27 29.69
N ALA A 713 17.87 16.04 30.64
CA ALA A 713 17.10 17.25 30.32
C ALA A 713 17.89 18.23 29.46
N ALA A 714 19.21 18.36 29.67
CA ALA A 714 20.06 19.23 28.87
C ALA A 714 20.18 18.75 27.41
N ASP A 715 20.29 17.45 27.18
CA ASP A 715 20.38 16.89 25.83
C ASP A 715 19.04 16.99 25.09
N ILE A 716 17.92 16.81 25.80
CA ILE A 716 16.56 16.98 25.28
C ILE A 716 16.33 18.43 24.85
N GLU A 717 16.69 19.39 25.70
CA GLU A 717 16.60 20.83 25.38
C GLU A 717 17.49 21.19 24.19
N LYS A 718 18.73 20.67 24.14
CA LYS A 718 19.64 20.89 23.02
C LYS A 718 19.09 20.31 21.73
N ALA A 719 18.59 19.07 21.76
CA ALA A 719 17.98 18.41 20.62
C ALA A 719 16.78 19.21 20.10
N GLY A 720 15.88 19.59 21.00
CA GLY A 720 14.73 20.42 20.67
C GLY A 720 15.12 21.76 20.04
N ALA A 721 16.15 22.42 20.57
CA ALA A 721 16.66 23.68 20.02
C ALA A 721 17.25 23.52 18.61
N GLN A 722 17.91 22.40 18.31
CA GLN A 722 18.50 22.10 17.00
C GLN A 722 17.47 21.65 15.96
N LEU A 723 16.40 20.98 16.40
CA LEU A 723 15.37 20.37 15.54
C LEU A 723 14.27 21.32 15.07
N ARG A 724 14.24 22.53 15.61
CA ARG A 724 13.31 23.60 15.21
C ARG A 724 13.99 24.66 14.33
N PRO A 725 13.21 25.49 13.61
CA PRO A 725 13.72 26.71 12.99
C PRO A 725 14.31 27.69 14.03
N PRO A 726 15.13 28.67 13.59
CA PRO A 726 15.60 29.75 14.44
C PRO A 726 14.44 30.51 15.12
N ALA A 727 14.55 30.77 16.41
CA ALA A 727 13.52 31.47 17.20
C ALA A 727 14.06 32.69 17.98
N ASN A 728 15.37 32.91 17.95
CA ASN A 728 16.07 34.02 18.62
C ASN A 728 15.85 35.37 17.92
N GLY A 729 15.12 35.39 16.80
CA GLY A 729 14.85 36.59 16.01
C GLY A 729 16.07 37.13 15.27
N ALA A 730 17.19 36.41 15.24
CA ALA A 730 18.46 36.89 14.69
C ALA A 730 18.35 37.30 13.21
N THR A 731 17.72 36.46 12.40
CA THR A 731 17.49 36.74 10.97
C THR A 731 16.66 38.01 10.76
N THR A 732 15.59 38.17 11.53
CA THR A 732 14.70 39.34 11.48
C THR A 732 15.44 40.60 11.92
N GLN A 733 16.15 40.56 13.05
CA GLN A 733 16.91 41.70 13.55
C GLN A 733 18.07 42.08 12.64
N ALA A 734 18.74 41.12 12.01
CA ALA A 734 19.79 41.38 11.04
C ALA A 734 19.26 42.07 9.77
N ALA A 735 18.10 41.66 9.26
CA ALA A 735 17.45 42.32 8.11
C ALA A 735 16.97 43.74 8.45
N LEU A 736 16.21 43.89 9.55
CA LEU A 736 15.76 45.19 10.06
C LEU A 736 16.94 46.12 10.37
N GLY A 737 18.01 45.56 10.95
CA GLY A 737 19.26 46.26 11.26
C GLY A 737 19.98 46.76 10.01
N ALA A 738 20.09 45.95 8.96
CA ALA A 738 20.71 46.36 7.69
C ALA A 738 19.99 47.56 7.05
N VAL A 739 18.65 47.55 7.05
CA VAL A 739 17.84 48.71 6.60
C VAL A 739 17.97 49.89 7.56
N GLY A 740 17.97 49.65 8.87
CA GLY A 740 18.22 50.69 9.87
C GLY A 740 19.55 51.42 9.64
N GLN A 741 20.62 50.68 9.32
CA GLN A 741 21.93 51.25 9.00
C GLN A 741 21.92 52.01 7.68
N ALA A 742 21.26 51.48 6.63
CA ALA A 742 21.08 52.20 5.38
C ALA A 742 20.33 53.53 5.59
N VAL A 743 19.26 53.56 6.39
CA VAL A 743 18.52 54.79 6.73
C VAL A 743 19.33 55.72 7.64
N ASN A 744 20.17 55.17 8.53
CA ASN A 744 21.08 55.98 9.35
C ASN A 744 22.08 56.74 8.47
N THR A 745 22.53 56.18 7.33
CA THR A 745 23.41 56.89 6.37
C THR A 745 22.77 58.18 5.84
N ILE A 746 21.45 58.16 5.60
CA ILE A 746 20.66 59.33 5.17
C ILE A 746 20.58 60.37 6.29
N SER A 747 20.43 59.93 7.55
CA SER A 747 20.40 60.81 8.72
C SER A 747 21.77 61.47 8.93
N ILE A 748 22.87 60.71 8.77
CA ILE A 748 24.23 61.24 8.80
C ILE A 748 24.46 62.26 7.69
N ARG A 749 23.97 61.98 6.48
CA ARG A 749 24.07 62.89 5.34
C ARG A 749 23.24 64.17 5.51
N THR A 750 22.03 64.09 6.06
CA THR A 750 21.21 65.30 6.32
C THR A 750 21.85 66.16 7.41
N ASP A 751 22.45 65.55 8.43
CA ASP A 751 23.25 66.25 9.44
C ASP A 751 24.51 66.89 8.81
N SER A 752 25.22 66.20 7.89
CA SER A 752 26.41 66.76 7.23
C SER A 752 26.07 67.94 6.31
N VAL A 753 24.94 67.88 5.60
CA VAL A 753 24.42 69.04 4.84
C VAL A 753 24.17 70.23 5.75
N ARG A 754 23.54 70.04 6.91
CA ARG A 754 23.27 71.13 7.87
C ARG A 754 24.57 71.69 8.47
N ALA A 755 25.53 70.82 8.79
CA ALA A 755 26.84 71.22 9.27
C ALA A 755 27.65 71.99 8.21
N ALA A 756 27.53 71.66 6.93
CA ALA A 756 28.17 72.42 5.84
C ALA A 756 27.46 73.76 5.55
N SER A 757 26.13 73.80 5.69
CA SER A 757 25.31 74.99 5.39
C SER A 757 25.50 76.15 6.37
N THR A 758 26.00 75.90 7.59
CA THR A 758 26.31 76.99 8.54
C THR A 758 27.55 77.81 8.15
N ASP A 759 28.41 77.29 7.27
CA ASP A 759 29.72 77.89 6.98
C ASP A 759 29.77 78.60 5.61
N THR A 760 28.89 78.25 4.66
CA THR A 760 28.88 78.80 3.29
C THR A 760 28.04 80.06 3.10
N GLY A 761 27.53 80.68 4.19
CA GLY A 761 26.95 82.01 4.21
C GLY A 761 26.27 82.46 2.91
N GLY A 762 25.11 81.89 2.58
CA GLY A 762 24.19 82.39 1.54
C GLY A 762 24.84 83.06 0.31
N GLY A 763 25.59 82.32 -0.51
CA GLY A 763 26.06 82.76 -1.82
C GLY A 763 26.77 81.60 -2.51
N THR A 764 26.39 81.18 -3.72
CA THR A 764 26.61 81.97 -4.93
C THR A 764 25.40 81.92 -5.87
N GLY A 765 25.00 83.10 -6.36
CA GLY A 765 24.12 83.20 -7.50
C GLY A 765 24.86 82.81 -8.77
N VAL A 766 24.37 81.78 -9.45
CA VAL A 766 24.53 81.63 -10.90
C VAL A 766 23.16 81.29 -11.46
N SER A 767 22.64 82.21 -12.26
CA SER A 767 21.35 82.16 -12.92
C SER A 767 21.52 81.56 -14.31
N SER A 768 21.14 80.30 -14.48
CA SER A 768 20.79 79.71 -15.78
C SER A 768 20.01 78.40 -15.59
N GLY A 769 18.67 78.50 -15.57
CA GLY A 769 17.73 77.55 -16.17
C GLY A 769 17.87 76.01 -16.08
N GLU A 770 18.56 75.41 -15.10
CA GLU A 770 18.66 73.93 -15.00
C GLU A 770 18.22 73.36 -13.63
N MET A 771 17.56 72.20 -13.65
CA MET A 771 16.90 71.52 -12.52
C MET A 771 17.84 70.98 -11.42
N LEU A 772 19.13 71.34 -11.41
CA LEU A 772 20.18 70.71 -10.58
C LEU A 772 20.95 71.71 -9.69
N ARG A 773 20.29 72.70 -9.08
CA ARG A 773 20.93 73.61 -8.11
C ARG A 773 21.38 72.84 -6.84
N GLY A 774 22.67 72.96 -6.48
CA GLY A 774 23.25 72.42 -5.25
C GLY A 774 23.28 70.89 -5.21
N LEU A 775 23.62 70.25 -6.33
CA LEU A 775 23.72 68.79 -6.44
C LEU A 775 24.82 68.27 -5.50
N GLY A 776 24.44 67.43 -4.55
CA GLY A 776 25.35 66.73 -3.66
C GLY A 776 25.44 65.26 -4.01
N VAL A 777 26.65 64.71 -4.04
CA VAL A 777 26.90 63.27 -4.11
C VAL A 777 27.61 62.80 -2.85
N TRP A 778 27.29 61.62 -2.38
CA TRP A 778 27.92 61.06 -1.19
C TRP A 778 28.07 59.55 -1.27
N THR A 779 29.05 59.05 -0.52
CA THR A 779 29.31 57.63 -0.32
C THR A 779 29.64 57.37 1.14
N GLN A 780 29.24 56.22 1.67
CA GLN A 780 29.45 55.83 3.04
C GLN A 780 29.77 54.34 3.16
N GLY A 781 30.85 54.02 3.86
CA GLY A 781 31.09 52.67 4.38
C GLY A 781 30.66 52.55 5.83
N PHE A 782 30.10 51.40 6.20
CA PHE A 782 29.72 51.12 7.58
C PHE A 782 29.95 49.66 7.95
N GLY A 783 30.20 49.43 9.24
CA GLY A 783 30.33 48.11 9.84
C GLY A 783 29.67 48.09 11.22
N SER A 784 29.07 46.96 11.58
CA SER A 784 28.40 46.77 12.86
C SER A 784 28.64 45.36 13.37
N VAL A 785 28.98 45.25 14.66
CA VAL A 785 29.00 43.97 15.39
C VAL A 785 27.92 44.05 16.45
N ALA A 786 27.11 43.01 16.59
CA ALA A 786 26.10 42.94 17.63
C ALA A 786 26.04 41.57 18.29
N THR A 787 25.76 41.55 19.59
CA THR A 787 25.63 40.33 20.38
C THR A 787 24.34 40.41 21.20
N GLN A 788 23.56 39.34 21.13
CA GLN A 788 22.39 39.10 21.95
C GLN A 788 22.70 37.93 22.89
N ASP A 789 22.67 38.16 24.20
CA ASP A 789 22.74 37.08 25.18
C ASP A 789 21.41 36.33 25.27
N LYS A 790 21.44 35.11 25.86
CA LYS A 790 20.26 34.27 26.08
C LYS A 790 19.10 35.08 26.66
N ARG A 791 17.94 35.05 26.03
CA ARG A 791 16.77 35.86 26.39
C ARG A 791 15.49 35.03 26.32
N LEU A 792 14.65 35.15 27.35
CA LEU A 792 13.38 34.39 27.49
C LEU A 792 13.53 32.87 27.27
N GLY A 793 14.66 32.29 27.71
CA GLY A 793 14.95 30.86 27.57
C GLY A 793 15.51 30.43 26.20
N ILE A 794 15.59 31.34 25.24
CA ILE A 794 16.14 31.11 23.90
C ILE A 794 17.61 31.55 23.85
N ASP A 795 18.47 30.67 23.33
CA ASP A 795 19.90 30.95 23.17
C ASP A 795 20.13 32.12 22.19
N GLY A 796 21.20 32.88 22.46
CA GLY A 796 21.55 34.12 21.78
C GLY A 796 22.19 33.95 20.40
N TYR A 797 22.77 35.04 19.89
CA TYR A 797 23.49 35.07 18.62
C TYR A 797 24.50 36.24 18.57
N THR A 798 25.45 36.14 17.66
CA THR A 798 26.31 37.26 17.22
C THR A 798 26.02 37.58 15.76
N SER A 799 26.05 38.85 15.39
CA SER A 799 25.89 39.28 14.00
C SER A 799 26.90 40.32 13.60
N ASP A 800 27.56 40.08 12.47
CA ASP A 800 28.52 40.99 11.85
C ASP A 800 27.95 41.52 10.53
N THR A 801 27.69 42.82 10.48
CA THR A 801 27.21 43.51 9.28
C THR A 801 28.27 44.43 8.73
N TYR A 802 28.45 44.44 7.42
CA TYR A 802 29.24 45.46 6.74
C TYR A 802 28.56 45.85 5.44
N GLY A 803 28.72 47.12 5.05
CA GLY A 803 28.01 47.64 3.89
C GLY A 803 28.60 48.91 3.32
N LEU A 804 28.15 49.20 2.11
CA LEU A 804 28.45 50.40 1.36
C LEU A 804 27.14 51.03 0.89
N ALA A 805 27.03 52.33 1.05
CA ALA A 805 25.92 53.14 0.60
C ALA A 805 26.41 54.30 -0.25
N PHE A 806 25.66 54.67 -1.27
CA PHE A 806 25.91 55.87 -2.06
C PHE A 806 24.60 56.53 -2.42
N GLY A 807 24.64 57.83 -2.66
CA GLY A 807 23.45 58.60 -2.98
C GLY A 807 23.75 59.95 -3.60
N ALA A 808 22.70 60.55 -4.12
CA ALA A 808 22.73 61.88 -4.68
C ALA A 808 21.45 62.64 -4.32
N ASP A 809 21.56 63.95 -4.18
CA ASP A 809 20.47 64.83 -3.79
C ASP A 809 20.63 66.25 -4.33
N ALA A 810 19.53 66.95 -4.55
CA ALA A 810 19.52 68.32 -5.05
C ALA A 810 18.54 69.20 -4.27
N LYS A 811 18.79 70.52 -4.26
CA LYS A 811 17.83 71.49 -3.73
C LYS A 811 16.71 71.68 -4.76
N VAL A 812 15.50 71.28 -4.40
CA VAL A 812 14.31 71.43 -5.26
C VAL A 812 13.53 72.71 -4.94
N ALA A 813 13.74 73.27 -3.73
CA ALA A 813 13.31 74.60 -3.32
C ALA A 813 14.27 75.12 -2.24
N GLU A 814 14.19 76.41 -1.88
CA GLU A 814 15.12 77.03 -0.91
C GLU A 814 15.23 76.25 0.43
N PRO A 815 14.13 75.78 1.06
CA PRO A 815 14.22 74.97 2.27
C PRO A 815 14.19 73.45 2.02
N VAL A 816 14.06 72.97 0.78
CA VAL A 816 13.75 71.57 0.47
C VAL A 816 14.82 70.90 -0.38
N ARG A 817 15.30 69.75 0.09
CA ARG A 817 16.28 68.93 -0.62
C ARG A 817 15.82 67.48 -0.68
N VAL A 818 15.83 66.89 -1.86
CA VAL A 818 15.34 65.53 -2.13
C VAL A 818 16.47 64.72 -2.79
N GLY A 819 16.56 63.44 -2.44
CA GLY A 819 17.58 62.56 -2.99
C GLY A 819 17.20 61.10 -3.00
N LEU A 820 18.02 60.33 -3.70
CA LEU A 820 17.95 58.88 -3.79
C LEU A 820 19.23 58.28 -3.23
N SER A 821 19.14 57.10 -2.64
CA SER A 821 20.30 56.32 -2.24
C SER A 821 20.10 54.83 -2.49
N PHE A 822 21.23 54.16 -2.66
CA PHE A 822 21.32 52.72 -2.71
C PHE A 822 22.36 52.24 -1.69
N ALA A 823 22.07 51.15 -1.02
CA ALA A 823 22.99 50.49 -0.10
C ALA A 823 23.01 48.98 -0.35
N TYR A 824 24.20 48.41 -0.23
CA TYR A 824 24.40 46.98 -0.15
C TYR A 824 25.01 46.65 1.21
N ALA A 825 24.43 45.68 1.91
CA ALA A 825 24.94 45.19 3.18
C ALA A 825 25.01 43.67 3.17
N ARG A 826 26.08 43.11 3.73
CA ARG A 826 26.17 41.70 4.06
C ARG A 826 26.18 41.54 5.57
N THR A 827 25.34 40.66 6.08
CA THR A 827 25.29 40.28 7.48
C THR A 827 25.56 38.78 7.62
N ASN A 828 26.51 38.41 8.47
CA ASN A 828 26.69 37.04 8.94
C ASN A 828 26.09 36.95 10.34
N VAL A 829 25.35 35.89 10.61
CA VAL A 829 24.72 35.60 11.90
C VAL A 829 25.18 34.22 12.34
N ASP A 830 25.75 34.14 13.54
CA ASP A 830 26.18 32.89 14.17
C ASP A 830 25.35 32.66 15.44
N ASP A 831 24.66 31.51 15.50
CA ASP A 831 23.87 31.10 16.67
C ASP A 831 24.80 30.66 17.81
N ALA A 832 24.41 30.95 19.06
CA ALA A 832 25.14 30.53 20.25
C ALA A 832 24.46 29.35 20.99
N GLY A 833 25.17 28.78 21.97
CA GLY A 833 24.61 27.78 22.89
C GLY A 833 24.25 26.46 22.21
N SER A 834 23.02 26.00 22.39
CA SER A 834 22.56 24.69 21.89
C SER A 834 22.59 24.55 20.37
N ARG A 835 22.62 25.68 19.66
CA ARG A 835 22.62 25.78 18.20
C ARG A 835 23.97 26.19 17.61
N GLU A 836 25.02 26.23 18.41
CA GLU A 836 26.38 26.57 17.96
C GLU A 836 26.78 25.82 16.68
N GLY A 837 27.38 26.55 15.74
CA GLY A 837 27.70 26.07 14.39
C GLY A 837 26.57 26.23 13.37
N SER A 838 25.34 26.53 13.81
CA SER A 838 24.26 27.00 12.94
C SER A 838 24.36 28.50 12.72
N GLY A 839 23.81 28.99 11.61
CA GLY A 839 23.88 30.41 11.28
C GLY A 839 23.21 30.76 9.96
N GLN A 840 23.31 32.04 9.61
CA GLN A 840 22.67 32.62 8.44
C GLN A 840 23.56 33.70 7.81
N LYS A 841 23.65 33.70 6.49
CA LYS A 841 24.23 34.79 5.69
C LYS A 841 23.11 35.53 5.00
N ILE A 842 23.15 36.85 5.06
CA ILE A 842 22.11 37.73 4.54
C ILE A 842 22.77 38.77 3.65
N ASN A 843 22.36 38.83 2.38
CA ASN A 843 22.72 39.95 1.49
C ASN A 843 21.50 40.85 1.33
N SER A 844 21.67 42.14 1.59
CA SER A 844 20.60 43.14 1.57
C SER A 844 20.88 44.20 0.52
N TYR A 845 19.91 44.40 -0.38
CA TYR A 845 19.94 45.41 -1.43
C TYR A 845 18.85 46.43 -1.15
N ILE A 846 19.24 47.66 -0.82
CA ILE A 846 18.35 48.64 -0.19
C ILE A 846 18.32 49.91 -1.03
N GLY A 847 17.14 50.27 -1.53
CA GLY A 847 16.91 51.55 -2.22
C GLY A 847 16.10 52.49 -1.32
N SER A 848 16.44 53.77 -1.30
CA SER A 848 15.69 54.76 -0.53
C SER A 848 15.47 56.07 -1.27
N LEU A 849 14.29 56.65 -1.06
CA LEU A 849 13.94 58.02 -1.40
C LEU A 849 13.92 58.82 -0.10
N TYR A 850 14.62 59.95 -0.05
CA TYR A 850 14.65 60.79 1.13
C TYR A 850 14.51 62.26 0.82
N GLY A 851 14.06 63.01 1.83
CA GLY A 851 13.90 64.44 1.77
C GLY A 851 14.24 65.10 3.10
N THR A 852 14.72 66.34 3.04
CA THR A 852 14.89 67.19 4.21
C THR A 852 14.28 68.56 3.94
N TYR A 853 13.52 69.06 4.91
CA TYR A 853 13.01 70.41 4.99
C TYR A 853 13.74 71.15 6.11
N THR A 854 14.49 72.19 5.78
CA THR A 854 15.26 72.97 6.76
C THR A 854 14.69 74.38 6.87
N ALA A 855 14.04 74.68 8.00
CA ALA A 855 13.60 76.02 8.36
C ALA A 855 14.63 76.75 9.23
N SER A 856 14.36 78.00 9.57
CA SER A 856 15.27 78.84 10.39
C SER A 856 15.46 78.34 11.82
N ARG A 857 14.47 77.64 12.40
CA ARG A 857 14.47 77.20 13.80
C ARG A 857 14.26 75.70 13.99
N TRP A 858 13.96 74.95 12.93
CA TRP A 858 13.68 73.52 13.01
C TRP A 858 13.94 72.86 11.65
N TYR A 859 14.12 71.55 11.64
CA TYR A 859 14.19 70.75 10.43
C TYR A 859 13.29 69.52 10.54
N MET A 860 12.91 68.97 9.38
CA MET A 860 12.26 67.67 9.28
C MET A 860 12.94 66.83 8.20
N ASP A 861 13.30 65.61 8.56
CA ASP A 861 13.87 64.61 7.66
C ASP A 861 12.87 63.48 7.46
N GLY A 862 12.77 62.97 6.23
CA GLY A 862 11.90 61.86 5.88
C GLY A 862 12.57 60.90 4.89
N ALA A 863 12.26 59.60 5.02
CA ALA A 863 12.74 58.58 4.10
C ALA A 863 11.70 57.47 3.88
N LEU A 864 11.65 56.96 2.66
CA LEU A 864 10.95 55.74 2.25
C LEU A 864 11.98 54.75 1.69
N THR A 865 11.90 53.49 2.09
CA THR A 865 12.92 52.49 1.80
C THR A 865 12.29 51.20 1.33
N TYR A 866 12.91 50.57 0.33
CA TYR A 866 12.62 49.20 -0.09
C TYR A 866 13.90 48.37 0.02
N GLY A 867 13.82 47.22 0.67
CA GLY A 867 14.89 46.25 0.82
C GLY A 867 14.52 44.92 0.16
N HIS A 868 15.43 44.37 -0.63
CA HIS A 868 15.39 42.97 -1.04
C HIS A 868 16.52 42.21 -0.36
N HIS A 869 16.18 41.08 0.25
CA HIS A 869 17.11 40.28 1.06
C HIS A 869 17.20 38.86 0.50
N THR A 870 18.42 38.35 0.38
CA THR A 870 18.68 36.92 0.14
C THR A 870 19.29 36.28 1.37
N TYR A 871 18.82 35.08 1.70
CA TYR A 871 19.10 34.37 2.93
C TYR A 871 19.68 33.00 2.61
N ASP A 872 20.94 32.76 2.98
CA ASP A 872 21.58 31.43 2.91
C ASP A 872 21.86 30.91 4.31
N GLY A 873 21.16 29.84 4.71
CA GLY A 873 21.09 29.35 6.08
C GLY A 873 21.71 27.97 6.23
N THR A 874 22.27 27.71 7.41
CA THR A 874 22.79 26.39 7.79
C THR A 874 22.33 26.04 9.21
N ARG A 875 21.73 24.85 9.35
CA ARG A 875 21.27 24.32 10.64
C ARG A 875 21.97 23.00 10.93
N ILE A 876 22.74 22.96 12.03
CA ILE A 876 23.47 21.78 12.49
C ILE A 876 22.59 20.98 13.45
N ILE A 877 22.43 19.70 13.16
CA ILE A 877 21.69 18.73 13.98
C ILE A 877 22.69 17.70 14.47
N ASN A 878 23.07 17.78 15.74
CA ASN A 878 24.04 16.93 16.38
C ASN A 878 23.44 16.32 17.65
N ILE A 879 22.77 15.18 17.45
CA ILE A 879 22.09 14.43 18.52
C ILE A 879 22.96 13.25 18.91
N THR A 880 23.23 13.11 20.21
CA THR A 880 23.96 11.96 20.76
C THR A 880 23.32 10.64 20.33
N GLY A 881 24.10 9.75 19.72
CA GLY A 881 23.62 8.45 19.22
C GLY A 881 23.09 8.47 17.78
N ALA A 882 23.15 9.61 17.07
CA ALA A 882 22.87 9.72 15.64
C ALA A 882 24.03 10.37 14.88
N THR A 883 24.10 10.12 13.58
CA THR A 883 25.03 10.82 12.68
C THR A 883 24.66 12.30 12.61
N GLN A 884 25.65 13.18 12.74
CA GLN A 884 25.46 14.62 12.57
C GLN A 884 24.91 14.94 11.17
N GLN A 885 23.93 15.83 11.10
CA GLN A 885 23.33 16.31 9.85
C GLN A 885 23.50 17.83 9.72
N THR A 886 23.54 18.30 8.48
CA THR A 886 23.66 19.72 8.15
C THR A 886 22.55 20.06 7.16
N ALA A 887 21.49 20.71 7.64
CA ALA A 887 20.40 21.18 6.79
C ALA A 887 20.77 22.54 6.20
N LYS A 888 20.52 22.74 4.90
CA LYS A 888 20.78 24.00 4.19
C LYS A 888 19.50 24.61 3.68
N SER A 889 19.43 25.94 3.65
CA SER A 889 18.29 26.68 3.09
C SER A 889 18.76 27.85 2.25
N SER A 890 18.04 28.16 1.16
CA SER A 890 18.21 29.41 0.40
C SER A 890 16.85 29.99 0.06
N TYR A 891 16.60 31.25 0.42
CA TYR A 891 15.31 31.93 0.23
C TYR A 891 15.45 33.45 0.20
N SER A 892 14.35 34.15 -0.09
CA SER A 892 14.29 35.60 -0.20
C SER A 892 13.34 36.27 0.80
N GLY A 893 13.44 37.59 0.88
CA GLY A 893 12.48 38.42 1.61
C GLY A 893 12.49 39.86 1.10
N GLN A 894 11.47 40.59 1.52
CA GLN A 894 11.20 41.96 1.11
C GLN A 894 10.92 42.80 2.34
N GLN A 895 11.47 44.02 2.37
CA GLN A 895 11.26 44.97 3.44
C GLN A 895 10.80 46.31 2.91
N TYR A 896 9.85 46.93 3.61
CA TYR A 896 9.37 48.28 3.35
C TYR A 896 9.56 49.11 4.60
N GLY A 897 10.22 50.26 4.47
CA GLY A 897 10.54 51.14 5.59
C GLY A 897 10.07 52.57 5.35
N ALA A 898 9.64 53.23 6.42
CA ALA A 898 9.34 54.66 6.43
C ALA A 898 9.91 55.29 7.70
N LYS A 899 10.57 56.45 7.59
CA LYS A 899 11.10 57.21 8.72
C LYS A 899 10.73 58.68 8.59
N ALA A 900 10.39 59.31 9.71
CA ALA A 900 10.29 60.76 9.85
C ALA A 900 11.00 61.21 11.15
N GLU A 901 11.73 62.33 11.10
CA GLU A 901 12.44 62.91 12.25
C GLU A 901 12.31 64.43 12.22
N ILE A 902 12.02 65.04 13.36
CA ILE A 902 11.99 66.50 13.55
C ILE A 902 13.05 66.88 14.58
N GLY A 903 13.79 67.96 14.32
CA GLY A 903 14.80 68.48 15.24
C GLY A 903 14.77 70.00 15.36
N VAL A 904 15.09 70.51 16.54
CA VAL A 904 15.04 71.95 16.87
C VAL A 904 16.42 72.40 17.38
N PRO A 905 17.30 72.98 16.54
CA PRO A 905 18.63 73.39 16.96
C PRO A 905 18.61 74.67 17.81
N PHE A 906 19.21 74.62 18.99
CA PHE A 906 19.41 75.76 19.90
C PHE A 906 20.90 76.03 20.11
N ALA A 907 21.35 77.26 19.87
CA ALA A 907 22.69 77.69 20.26
C ALA A 907 22.75 77.85 21.79
N VAL A 908 23.68 77.15 22.45
CA VAL A 908 23.79 77.12 23.92
C VAL A 908 25.03 77.85 24.46
N GLY A 909 25.73 78.60 23.59
CA GLY A 909 26.95 79.35 23.91
C GLY A 909 28.25 78.61 23.57
N ALA A 910 29.38 79.33 23.54
CA ALA A 910 30.72 78.78 23.29
C ALA A 910 30.88 77.95 21.99
N GLY A 911 30.11 78.27 20.93
CA GLY A 911 30.17 77.55 19.65
C GLY A 911 29.48 76.18 19.65
N LEU A 912 28.63 75.89 20.65
CA LEU A 912 27.86 74.66 20.76
C LEU A 912 26.38 74.83 20.35
N THR A 913 25.85 73.83 19.65
CA THR A 913 24.43 73.71 19.29
C THR A 913 23.86 72.43 19.87
N LEU A 914 22.81 72.54 20.70
CA LEU A 914 22.03 71.43 21.21
C LEU A 914 20.74 71.29 20.38
N THR A 915 20.47 70.11 19.86
CA THR A 915 19.32 69.81 19.02
C THR A 915 18.51 68.67 19.63
N PRO A 916 17.48 68.96 20.43
CA PRO A 916 16.45 67.99 20.76
C PRO A 916 15.76 67.49 19.48
N LEU A 917 15.44 66.20 19.45
CA LEU A 917 14.78 65.55 18.33
C LEU A 917 13.73 64.55 18.78
N ALA A 918 12.75 64.36 17.91
CA ALA A 918 11.76 63.31 17.99
C ALA A 918 11.59 62.67 16.61
N GLY A 919 11.29 61.38 16.54
CA GLY A 919 11.12 60.69 15.28
C GLY A 919 10.24 59.47 15.40
N PHE A 920 9.84 58.96 14.24
CA PHE A 920 9.02 57.79 14.08
C PHE A 920 9.59 56.94 12.94
N ALA A 921 9.57 55.63 13.12
CA ALA A 921 9.98 54.67 12.09
C ALA A 921 9.01 53.50 12.04
N TYR A 922 8.62 53.11 10.83
CA TYR A 922 7.85 51.91 10.54
C TYR A 922 8.65 51.00 9.60
N ASN A 923 8.68 49.70 9.89
CA ASN A 923 9.23 48.69 8.99
C ASN A 923 8.28 47.50 8.90
N HIS A 924 8.01 47.04 7.69
CA HIS A 924 7.35 45.77 7.39
C HIS A 924 8.34 44.85 6.69
N LEU A 925 8.65 43.70 7.28
CA LEU A 925 9.51 42.68 6.72
C LEU A 925 8.70 41.42 6.45
N ARG A 926 8.72 40.96 5.19
CA ARG A 926 8.18 39.67 4.78
C ARG A 926 9.33 38.74 4.38
N GLN A 927 9.38 37.57 5.00
CA GLN A 927 10.32 36.50 4.67
C GLN A 927 9.53 35.37 3.99
N ASP A 928 10.02 34.91 2.85
CA ASP A 928 9.35 33.84 2.11
C ASP A 928 9.50 32.50 2.83
N GLY A 929 8.54 31.59 2.62
CA GLY A 929 8.66 30.22 3.11
C GLY A 929 9.71 29.44 2.31
N TYR A 930 10.31 28.43 2.93
CA TYR A 930 11.42 27.69 2.34
C TYR A 930 11.43 26.22 2.76
N THR A 931 12.12 25.39 1.98
CA THR A 931 12.37 23.98 2.32
C THR A 931 13.87 23.76 2.39
N GLU A 932 14.32 23.15 3.49
CA GLU A 932 15.71 22.79 3.67
C GLU A 932 16.10 21.55 2.83
N THR A 933 17.39 21.41 2.54
CA THR A 933 17.98 20.27 1.83
C THR A 933 19.19 19.70 2.58
N ASP A 934 19.76 18.60 2.07
CA ASP A 934 21.01 17.96 2.55
C ASP A 934 20.95 17.32 3.96
N ALA A 935 19.76 17.16 4.54
CA ALA A 935 19.55 16.47 5.82
C ALA A 935 18.27 15.63 5.80
N ALA A 936 18.26 14.52 6.54
CA ALA A 936 17.06 13.70 6.72
C ALA A 936 16.01 14.44 7.58
N ALA A 937 16.44 15.17 8.60
CA ALA A 937 15.58 16.04 9.39
C ALA A 937 15.42 17.46 8.79
N ALA A 938 15.44 17.58 7.46
CA ALA A 938 15.14 18.82 6.74
C ALA A 938 13.70 19.28 7.01
N LEU A 939 13.52 20.60 7.13
CA LEU A 939 12.22 21.23 7.40
C LEU A 939 11.68 21.98 6.18
N THR A 940 10.37 21.89 5.98
CA THR A 940 9.60 22.91 5.26
C THR A 940 9.09 23.92 6.27
N VAL A 941 9.43 25.20 6.08
CA VAL A 941 9.14 26.32 6.97
C VAL A 941 8.22 27.31 6.26
N GLY A 942 7.16 27.74 6.94
CA GLY A 942 6.22 28.74 6.41
C GLY A 942 6.81 30.14 6.29
N SER A 943 6.15 30.99 5.49
CA SER A 943 6.51 32.41 5.39
C SER A 943 6.23 33.16 6.68
N SER A 944 6.99 34.23 6.94
CA SER A 944 6.86 35.05 8.14
C SER A 944 6.71 36.53 7.81
N ASN A 945 5.93 37.26 8.61
CA ASN A 945 5.82 38.71 8.54
C ASN A 945 6.19 39.34 9.88
N THR A 946 6.91 40.47 9.86
CA THR A 946 7.27 41.23 11.05
C THR A 946 7.04 42.72 10.81
N ASP A 947 6.29 43.35 11.70
CA ASP A 947 6.09 44.80 11.73
C ASP A 947 6.84 45.39 12.92
N SER A 948 7.61 46.46 12.70
CA SER A 948 8.29 47.23 13.73
C SER A 948 7.82 48.68 13.65
N ILE A 949 7.36 49.21 14.78
CA ILE A 949 6.85 50.57 14.92
C ILE A 949 7.60 51.22 16.08
N LYS A 950 8.52 52.14 15.76
CA LYS A 950 9.36 52.79 16.76
C LYS A 950 9.09 54.27 16.86
N SER A 951 8.98 54.76 18.10
CA SER A 951 9.17 56.18 18.40
C SER A 951 10.59 56.41 18.89
N ASN A 952 11.20 57.53 18.52
CA ASN A 952 12.55 57.91 18.88
C ASN A 952 12.51 59.28 19.55
N PHE A 953 13.18 59.44 20.68
CA PHE A 953 13.36 60.72 21.35
C PHE A 953 14.81 60.87 21.77
N GLY A 954 15.39 62.03 21.54
CA GLY A 954 16.81 62.20 21.83
C GLY A 954 17.29 63.63 21.70
N ALA A 955 18.60 63.77 21.78
CA ALA A 955 19.27 65.02 21.50
C ALA A 955 20.61 64.79 20.80
N LYS A 956 20.98 65.73 19.93
CA LYS A 956 22.29 65.84 19.32
C LYS A 956 23.00 67.08 19.85
N VAL A 957 24.30 67.02 20.06
CA VAL A 957 25.15 68.18 20.34
C VAL A 957 26.20 68.29 19.23
N SER A 958 26.40 69.47 18.69
CA SER A 958 27.48 69.75 17.74
C SER A 958 28.25 70.99 18.17
N GLY A 959 29.57 70.97 17.95
CA GLY A 959 30.45 72.10 18.24
C GLY A 959 31.20 72.59 17.01
N THR A 960 31.72 73.80 17.09
CA THR A 960 32.73 74.32 16.15
C THR A 960 34.03 74.48 16.93
N MET A 961 35.01 73.59 16.72
CA MET A 961 36.21 73.52 17.58
C MET A 961 37.40 74.36 17.04
N ALA A 962 37.76 74.20 15.76
CA ALA A 962 38.95 74.80 15.17
C ALA A 962 38.90 74.67 13.64
N GLN A 963 39.61 75.59 12.96
CA GLN A 963 39.91 75.49 11.54
C GLN A 963 41.32 74.89 11.37
N TRP A 964 41.42 73.77 10.66
CA TRP A 964 42.68 73.14 10.29
C TRP A 964 42.94 73.35 8.80
N GLY A 965 43.65 74.44 8.48
CA GLY A 965 43.85 74.88 7.09
C GLY A 965 42.51 75.20 6.41
N ASP A 966 42.21 74.49 5.32
CA ASP A 966 40.97 74.63 4.55
C ASP A 966 39.78 73.83 5.14
N TRP A 967 39.94 73.21 6.32
CA TRP A 967 38.94 72.31 6.92
C TRP A 967 38.42 72.84 8.26
N ASN A 968 37.10 72.89 8.41
CA ASN A 968 36.42 73.14 9.68
C ASN A 968 36.15 71.81 10.39
N VAL A 969 36.65 71.68 11.62
CA VAL A 969 36.46 70.48 12.43
C VAL A 969 35.26 70.69 13.35
N LYS A 970 34.29 69.77 13.28
CA LYS A 970 33.04 69.81 14.04
C LYS A 970 32.79 68.51 14.79
N PRO A 971 33.07 68.44 16.10
CA PRO A 971 32.70 67.27 16.88
C PRO A 971 31.17 67.24 17.03
N ASN A 972 30.62 66.04 17.06
CA ASN A 972 29.21 65.81 17.34
C ASN A 972 29.01 64.62 18.28
N GLY A 973 27.92 64.65 19.03
CA GLY A 973 27.47 63.56 19.89
C GLY A 973 25.96 63.43 19.85
N ARG A 974 25.43 62.24 20.09
CA ARG A 974 23.99 61.98 20.14
C ARG A 974 23.63 60.96 21.21
N ALA A 975 22.44 61.12 21.76
CA ALA A 975 21.78 60.12 22.59
C ALA A 975 20.31 60.00 22.16
N ILE A 976 19.86 58.79 21.89
CA ILE A 976 18.51 58.48 21.41
C ILE A 976 17.94 57.34 22.26
N TRP A 977 16.76 57.54 22.80
CA TRP A 977 15.92 56.49 23.34
C TRP A 977 14.83 56.15 22.32
N SER A 978 14.53 54.87 22.17
CA SER A 978 13.47 54.40 21.28
C SER A 978 12.58 53.38 21.95
N HIS A 979 11.28 53.51 21.71
CA HIS A 979 10.25 52.57 22.15
C HIS A 979 9.63 51.84 20.95
N GLU A 980 9.64 50.51 20.98
CA GLU A 980 9.01 49.59 20.02
C GLU A 980 7.60 49.21 20.48
N PHE A 981 6.60 49.61 19.70
CA PHE A 981 5.19 49.35 20.01
C PHE A 981 4.74 47.94 19.62
N ASN A 982 5.42 47.28 18.67
CA ASN A 982 5.12 45.91 18.28
C ASN A 982 6.26 44.97 18.68
N THR A 983 6.16 44.43 19.89
CA THR A 983 7.17 43.51 20.43
C THR A 983 6.91 42.05 20.09
N LYS A 984 5.71 41.68 19.63
CA LYS A 984 5.33 40.28 19.47
C LYS A 984 6.06 39.63 18.30
N ALA A 985 6.72 38.52 18.56
CA ALA A 985 7.33 37.72 17.51
C ALA A 985 6.27 36.92 16.72
N HIS A 986 6.58 36.60 15.47
CA HIS A 986 5.75 35.72 14.65
C HIS A 986 6.06 34.25 14.94
N ASP A 987 5.01 33.47 15.15
CA ASP A 987 5.08 32.02 15.27
C ASP A 987 5.42 31.37 13.92
N GLN A 988 6.45 30.51 13.89
CA GLN A 988 6.89 29.83 12.67
C GLN A 988 6.26 28.44 12.58
N SER A 989 5.47 28.18 11.53
CA SER A 989 4.96 26.83 11.23
C SER A 989 6.00 26.03 10.45
N SER A 990 6.18 24.75 10.79
CA SER A 990 7.16 23.87 10.13
C SER A 990 6.72 22.40 10.12
N ALA A 991 7.28 21.62 9.20
CA ALA A 991 7.13 20.17 9.14
C ALA A 991 8.40 19.52 8.59
N TYR A 992 8.67 18.26 8.93
CA TYR A 992 9.77 17.50 8.34
C TYR A 992 9.42 17.05 6.91
N VAL A 993 10.38 17.18 5.99
CA VAL A 993 10.19 16.86 4.56
C VAL A 993 9.82 15.39 4.34
N ASP A 994 10.47 14.48 5.07
CA ASP A 994 10.26 13.03 4.99
C ASP A 994 9.01 12.55 5.75
N GLY A 995 8.21 13.47 6.31
CA GLY A 995 6.94 13.20 6.97
C GLY A 995 6.98 13.37 8.49
N GLY A 996 5.78 13.43 9.09
CA GLY A 996 5.58 13.75 10.51
C GLY A 996 4.49 14.80 10.71
N SER A 997 4.10 15.06 11.95
CA SER A 997 3.15 16.14 12.26
C SER A 997 3.78 17.51 12.06
N SER A 998 3.03 18.46 11.51
CA SER A 998 3.45 19.86 11.55
C SER A 998 3.52 20.39 12.98
N PHE A 999 4.40 21.35 13.22
CA PHE A 999 4.59 21.97 14.51
C PHE A 999 4.87 23.48 14.37
N THR A 1000 4.56 24.22 15.44
CA THR A 1000 4.74 25.68 15.46
C THR A 1000 5.78 26.06 16.51
N THR A 1001 6.77 26.85 16.11
CA THR A 1001 7.81 27.38 16.99
C THR A 1001 7.52 28.84 17.30
N ALA A 1002 7.31 29.17 18.58
CA ALA A 1002 7.13 30.56 18.98
C ALA A 1002 8.46 31.31 18.90
N GLY A 1003 8.43 32.51 18.32
CA GLY A 1003 9.59 33.41 18.27
C GLY A 1003 9.85 34.13 19.59
N THR A 1004 11.01 34.77 19.71
CA THR A 1004 11.35 35.60 20.88
C THR A 1004 10.89 37.04 20.66
N ASP A 1005 9.99 37.53 21.51
CA ASP A 1005 9.50 38.92 21.46
C ASP A 1005 10.65 39.93 21.44
N ALA A 1006 10.55 40.99 20.63
CA ALA A 1006 11.54 42.06 20.57
C ALA A 1006 11.64 42.83 21.90
N ALA A 1007 12.78 43.50 22.15
CA ALA A 1007 12.90 44.40 23.30
C ALA A 1007 12.04 45.65 23.05
N SER A 1008 11.23 46.03 24.04
CA SER A 1008 10.38 47.23 23.94
C SER A 1008 11.19 48.52 23.96
N GLU A 1009 12.31 48.53 24.69
CA GLU A 1009 13.17 49.70 24.87
C GLU A 1009 14.54 49.48 24.25
N SER A 1010 15.03 50.50 23.54
CA SER A 1010 16.41 50.55 23.07
C SER A 1010 17.02 51.94 23.27
N PHE A 1011 18.32 51.99 23.49
CA PHE A 1011 19.10 53.20 23.65
C PHE A 1011 20.27 53.21 22.67
N ALA A 1012 20.56 54.35 22.05
CA ALA A 1012 21.70 54.54 21.18
C ALA A 1012 22.50 55.77 21.62
N ILE A 1013 23.81 55.60 21.79
CA ILE A 1013 24.75 56.67 22.14
C ILE A 1013 25.81 56.73 21.05
N GLY A 1014 26.04 57.92 20.48
CA GLY A 1014 26.98 58.09 19.39
C GLY A 1014 27.88 59.30 19.55
N VAL A 1015 29.06 59.19 18.98
CA VAL A 1015 30.05 60.28 18.88
C VAL A 1015 30.62 60.32 17.47
N GLY A 1016 31.03 61.49 17.01
CA GLY A 1016 31.59 61.65 15.69
C GLY A 1016 32.27 62.97 15.46
N VAL A 1017 32.86 63.10 14.28
CA VAL A 1017 33.49 64.32 13.79
C VAL A 1017 33.16 64.52 12.32
N ASP A 1018 32.80 65.74 11.97
CA ASP A 1018 32.63 66.20 10.59
C ASP A 1018 33.77 67.17 10.24
N LEU A 1019 34.44 66.92 9.12
CA LEU A 1019 35.48 67.77 8.54
C LEU A 1019 34.90 68.42 7.29
N ALA A 1020 34.60 69.71 7.33
CA ALA A 1020 34.02 70.44 6.19
C ALA A 1020 35.07 71.33 5.53
N SER A 1021 35.36 71.12 4.25
CA SER A 1021 36.31 71.91 3.46
C SER A 1021 35.67 73.16 2.87
N VAL A 1022 36.45 74.23 2.71
CA VAL A 1022 36.09 75.43 1.93
C VAL A 1022 35.77 75.15 0.45
N ARG A 1023 36.07 73.93 -0.04
CA ARG A 1023 35.77 73.46 -1.41
C ARG A 1023 34.53 72.56 -1.49
N ASN A 1024 33.56 72.74 -0.60
CA ASN A 1024 32.28 72.01 -0.58
C ASN A 1024 32.38 70.48 -0.41
N THR A 1025 33.46 70.01 0.21
CA THR A 1025 33.66 68.58 0.55
C THR A 1025 33.49 68.38 2.06
N THR A 1026 32.75 67.34 2.48
CA THR A 1026 32.61 66.96 3.88
C THR A 1026 33.01 65.51 4.09
N LEU A 1027 33.90 65.26 5.06
CA LEU A 1027 34.25 63.92 5.51
C LEU A 1027 33.70 63.72 6.93
N SER A 1028 32.97 62.64 7.17
CA SER A 1028 32.40 62.33 8.48
C SER A 1028 32.89 60.98 8.97
N ALA A 1029 33.26 60.90 10.25
CA ALA A 1029 33.54 59.66 10.95
C ALA A 1029 32.64 59.56 12.18
N LYS A 1030 31.91 58.45 12.32
CA LYS A 1030 30.92 58.26 13.39
C LYS A 1030 31.00 56.87 14.01
N TYR A 1031 30.76 56.81 15.31
CA TYR A 1031 30.64 55.58 16.10
C TYR A 1031 29.36 55.63 16.93
N ASP A 1032 28.61 54.54 16.94
CA ASP A 1032 27.37 54.37 17.70
C ASP A 1032 27.42 53.07 18.51
N ALA A 1033 27.02 53.15 19.78
CA ALA A 1033 26.73 51.99 20.63
C ALA A 1033 25.21 51.88 20.83
N GLY A 1034 24.65 50.73 20.46
CA GLY A 1034 23.24 50.38 20.67
C GLY A 1034 23.09 49.44 21.85
N LEU A 1035 22.07 49.67 22.68
CA LEU A 1035 21.78 48.90 23.89
C LEU A 1035 20.29 48.56 23.91
N SER A 1036 19.96 47.32 24.24
CA SER A 1036 18.58 46.88 24.53
C SER A 1036 18.64 45.73 25.53
N ASP A 1037 17.49 45.16 25.91
CA ASP A 1037 17.46 44.02 26.83
C ASP A 1037 18.36 42.87 26.36
N ARG A 1038 19.46 42.63 27.08
CA ARG A 1038 20.50 41.62 26.79
C ARG A 1038 21.13 41.74 25.39
N TYR A 1039 21.11 42.93 24.81
CA TYR A 1039 21.63 43.21 23.47
C TYR A 1039 22.60 44.39 23.51
N VAL A 1040 23.73 44.23 22.83
CA VAL A 1040 24.68 45.31 22.58
C VAL A 1040 25.11 45.30 21.11
N SER A 1041 25.22 46.49 20.51
CA SER A 1041 25.80 46.66 19.18
C SER A 1041 26.80 47.81 19.14
N HIS A 1042 27.79 47.67 18.27
CA HIS A 1042 28.81 48.67 17.99
C HIS A 1042 28.85 48.91 16.49
N THR A 1043 28.57 50.14 16.06
CA THR A 1043 28.55 50.52 14.66
C THR A 1043 29.57 51.63 14.39
N GLY A 1044 30.41 51.45 13.38
CA GLY A 1044 31.31 52.48 12.86
C GLY A 1044 30.95 52.86 11.43
N SER A 1045 31.12 54.12 11.05
CA SER A 1045 30.90 54.58 9.67
C SER A 1045 31.81 55.73 9.25
N LEU A 1046 32.12 55.76 7.96
CA LEU A 1046 32.90 56.80 7.28
C LEU A 1046 32.13 57.28 6.05
N GLN A 1047 31.84 58.58 5.97
CA GLN A 1047 31.12 59.20 4.85
C GLN A 1047 31.98 60.26 4.17
N ALA A 1048 31.94 60.31 2.85
CA ALA A 1048 32.47 61.41 2.05
C ALA A 1048 31.35 62.01 1.20
N ARG A 1049 31.24 63.34 1.22
CA ARG A 1049 30.24 64.10 0.46
C ARG A 1049 30.90 65.25 -0.30
N MET A 1050 30.44 65.52 -1.51
CA MET A 1050 30.85 66.67 -2.31
C MET A 1050 29.61 67.35 -2.90
N GLU A 1051 29.58 68.69 -2.89
CA GLU A 1051 28.50 69.50 -3.47
C GLU A 1051 29.02 70.40 -4.60
N PHE A 1052 28.31 70.36 -5.73
CA PHE A 1052 28.67 71.00 -6.99
C PHE A 1052 27.85 72.26 -7.28
#